data_AF-A0A381ZQR8-F1
#
_entry.id   AF-A0A381ZQR8-F1
#
_cell.length_a   1.000
_cell.length_b   1.000
_cell.length_c   1.000
_cell.angle_alpha   90.00
_cell.angle_beta   90.00
_cell.angle_gamma   90.00
#
_symmetry.space_group_name_H-M   'P 1'
#
loop_
_entity.id
_entity.type
_entity.pdbx_description
1 polymer ?
#
loop_
_entity_poly.entity_id
_entity_poly.type
_entity_poly.pdbx_seq_one_letter_code
_entity_poly.pdbx_strand_id
1 'polypeptide(L)'
;ASINLFVGCRDQSIESNANMMVGLGTKANQGPTLTQDAITPILPLEAHSDSEPYVETTRTTSTVRATPVLTVPIVVPTTVMETYRIEEAVTNEREPVGITPTSIFPAPISTPTVGQTEATVYDGFAVGLPIGASVPKLPKRDLIALTLSLKSQHGELSGARYNKAEYEIGVEDYFYVADFAGTSTKRIKARVEFISENAYWFFQEGIHFDVDALEKSAEFFEEMIIPLIIGKFGSIWPAKSIETLEPEPPRISILHANMSGVLGYFNSSDEYSKEVNEFSNERKMMYINSPALSPGEGEYLRVLAHELQHVVHWNHNEFQDTWLNEGLSQVMEMELGFLPNNINAFRSYPLTSLVHWPITGDSLSANYGAAFLFTWYLEKIYFQDTKFADLIDREAVGIGAINEYLSSRGEDKTFDSVFKEWTIANFLPEASEETAFYREVNLNLKSTDSFRQGEVLKLHQPQYSARYIDVNSESDNLRIKFEGTERIPIIPLMPQTGDHCWWSNLGNSINSALTRSIDLSNVLDAQMEIKFWQDIEEHWDYIYVEISSDGGSSWDILSGNLTTDENPFGLSFGPGYTGSSDDWLTDQFDLSAYAGSQVLLRFHYVTDSNYYGEGFCLDELAIPEIDLYYDGSDETGWISEGFLWTDNFTPQDYFIYVIQKNDYGTSIREVDVNSGGHVEFDISGLLDANGTTLVIGSLSPNSTQETQYVLTASGK
;
A
#
# COMPACT_ATOMS: atom_id res chain seq x y z
N ALA A 1 35.25 56.43 7.25
CA ALA A 1 36.56 56.75 6.67
C ALA A 1 37.64 56.02 7.46
N SER A 2 38.55 55.34 6.75
CA SER A 2 39.97 55.03 7.05
C SER A 2 40.53 55.30 8.47
N ILE A 3 41.40 54.49 9.10
CA ILE A 3 42.25 53.37 8.62
C ILE A 3 42.94 52.63 9.82
N ASN A 4 43.21 51.33 9.66
CA ASN A 4 44.34 50.50 10.18
C ASN A 4 44.77 50.37 11.68
N LEU A 5 44.97 49.09 12.10
CA LEU A 5 46.20 48.40 12.61
C LEU A 5 46.88 48.90 13.94
N PHE A 6 47.72 48.18 14.72
CA PHE A 6 48.40 46.86 14.68
C PHE A 6 49.02 46.53 16.08
N VAL A 7 49.35 45.26 16.40
CA VAL A 7 50.37 44.76 17.41
C VAL A 7 50.15 45.12 18.91
N GLY A 8 50.49 44.35 19.95
CA GLY A 8 51.14 43.02 20.11
C GLY A 8 52.29 43.05 21.16
N CYS A 9 52.46 41.98 21.97
CA CYS A 9 53.61 41.57 22.83
C CYS A 9 53.13 40.35 23.68
N ARG A 10 53.77 39.19 23.90
CA ARG A 10 55.15 38.65 23.84
C ARG A 10 55.97 38.79 25.14
N ASP A 11 56.32 37.65 25.77
CA ASP A 11 57.69 37.21 26.19
C ASP A 11 57.61 35.92 27.07
N GLN A 12 58.25 34.81 26.68
CA GLN A 12 59.56 34.27 27.11
C GLN A 12 59.61 33.74 28.57
N SER A 13 60.21 32.60 28.97
CA SER A 13 60.84 31.37 28.43
C SER A 13 62.10 31.04 29.26
N ILE A 14 62.36 29.78 29.64
CA ILE A 14 63.69 29.20 29.95
C ILE A 14 63.59 27.65 30.00
N GLU A 15 64.64 26.97 29.55
CA GLU A 15 64.78 25.51 29.34
C GLU A 15 65.25 24.77 30.64
N SER A 16 65.40 23.44 30.75
CA SER A 16 65.54 22.30 29.81
C SER A 16 65.11 20.97 30.53
N ASN A 17 65.23 19.72 30.06
CA ASN A 17 65.99 19.11 28.94
C ASN A 17 65.45 17.69 28.55
N ALA A 18 65.99 17.15 27.45
CA ALA A 18 66.22 15.73 27.09
C ALA A 18 65.09 14.67 27.08
N ASN A 19 64.64 14.35 25.84
CA ASN A 19 64.47 13.02 25.21
C ASN A 19 63.52 11.94 25.83
N MET A 20 62.70 11.20 25.07
CA MET A 20 62.48 11.18 23.61
C MET A 20 61.09 10.59 23.23
N MET A 21 60.43 11.23 22.25
CA MET A 21 59.43 10.70 21.28
C MET A 21 58.05 10.16 21.74
N VAL A 22 57.05 11.02 21.50
CA VAL A 22 55.72 10.81 20.88
C VAL A 22 54.76 9.78 21.50
N GLY A 23 53.57 10.26 21.89
CA GLY A 23 52.56 9.45 22.58
C GLY A 23 51.14 9.53 22.01
N LEU A 24 50.30 8.68 22.62
CA LEU A 24 48.85 8.79 22.72
C LEU A 24 48.47 10.13 23.39
N GLY A 25 47.25 10.68 23.34
CA GLY A 25 45.98 10.26 22.72
C GLY A 25 44.78 10.96 23.41
N THR A 26 43.58 10.81 22.84
CA THR A 26 42.22 11.00 23.44
C THR A 26 41.67 12.38 23.88
N LYS A 27 40.45 12.68 23.37
CA LYS A 27 39.27 13.36 24.00
C LYS A 27 39.41 14.86 24.36
N ALA A 28 38.44 15.77 24.12
CA ALA A 28 36.99 15.71 23.94
C ALA A 28 36.41 17.03 23.36
N ASN A 29 35.13 16.99 22.93
CA ASN A 29 34.12 18.06 22.79
C ASN A 29 34.54 19.52 22.48
N GLN A 30 34.04 20.10 21.39
CA GLN A 30 32.84 20.99 21.37
C GLN A 30 32.41 21.24 19.92
N GLY A 31 31.11 21.17 19.62
CA GLY A 31 30.56 21.55 18.31
C GLY A 31 30.19 23.04 18.26
N PRO A 32 30.24 23.70 17.09
CA PRO A 32 29.77 25.07 16.95
C PRO A 32 28.29 25.11 16.54
N THR A 33 27.51 25.92 17.26
CA THR A 33 26.17 26.35 16.86
C THR A 33 26.23 27.14 15.55
N LEU A 34 25.36 26.84 14.58
CA LEU A 34 25.16 27.69 13.40
C LEU A 34 23.87 28.51 13.54
N THR A 35 24.00 29.81 13.25
CA THR A 35 22.94 30.80 13.38
C THR A 35 22.10 30.92 12.11
N GLN A 36 20.80 31.03 12.30
CA GLN A 36 19.80 31.35 11.28
C GLN A 36 20.01 32.77 10.73
N ASP A 37 20.20 32.95 9.42
CA ASP A 37 19.90 34.21 8.71
C ASP A 37 19.79 34.04 7.18
N ALA A 38 18.56 34.21 6.69
CA ALA A 38 18.12 34.69 5.37
C ALA A 38 18.86 34.30 4.05
N ILE A 39 18.18 33.50 3.23
CA ILE A 39 18.08 33.75 1.77
C ILE A 39 16.60 33.74 1.37
N THR A 40 16.17 34.73 0.60
CA THR A 40 14.86 34.79 -0.06
C THR A 40 15.06 35.36 -1.46
N PRO A 41 14.40 34.81 -2.49
CA PRO A 41 14.19 35.54 -3.73
C PRO A 41 12.69 35.70 -4.04
N ILE A 42 12.25 36.96 -4.15
CA ILE A 42 11.02 37.34 -4.85
C ILE A 42 11.43 38.22 -6.03
N LEU A 43 11.00 37.86 -7.25
CA LEU A 43 10.72 38.86 -8.30
C LEU A 43 9.45 38.43 -9.09
N PRO A 44 8.65 39.39 -9.58
CA PRO A 44 7.29 39.13 -10.05
C PRO A 44 7.19 38.94 -11.57
N LEU A 45 6.13 38.24 -12.01
CA LEU A 45 5.67 38.27 -13.41
C LEU A 45 4.70 39.44 -13.63
N GLU A 46 5.02 40.32 -14.59
CA GLU A 46 4.07 41.29 -15.14
C GLU A 46 3.18 40.61 -16.20
N ALA A 47 1.87 40.77 -16.08
CA ALA A 47 0.92 40.29 -17.07
C ALA A 47 0.75 41.33 -18.20
N HIS A 48 1.15 40.97 -19.42
CA HIS A 48 0.78 41.70 -20.63
C HIS A 48 -0.34 40.98 -21.38
N SER A 49 -1.49 41.64 -21.46
CA SER A 49 -2.59 41.26 -22.34
C SER A 49 -2.31 41.70 -23.78
N ASP A 50 -2.47 40.81 -24.75
CA ASP A 50 -2.84 41.17 -26.12
C ASP A 50 -3.74 40.09 -26.72
N SER A 51 -4.61 40.49 -27.64
CA SER A 51 -5.82 39.74 -28.03
C SER A 51 -5.94 39.49 -29.54
N GLU A 52 -6.74 38.47 -29.88
CA GLU A 52 -7.28 38.12 -31.22
C GLU A 52 -6.38 37.30 -32.17
N PRO A 53 -6.97 36.53 -33.13
CA PRO A 53 -8.19 35.74 -32.98
C PRO A 53 -8.06 34.28 -33.51
N TYR A 54 -8.99 33.43 -33.08
CA TYR A 54 -9.10 32.02 -33.48
C TYR A 54 -9.59 31.87 -34.94
N VAL A 55 -9.02 30.93 -35.71
CA VAL A 55 -9.51 30.56 -37.04
C VAL A 55 -10.12 29.16 -37.01
N GLU A 56 -11.44 29.11 -37.16
CA GLU A 56 -12.23 27.89 -37.20
C GLU A 56 -11.99 27.11 -38.52
N THR A 57 -11.62 25.83 -38.43
CA THR A 57 -11.54 24.95 -39.62
C THR A 57 -12.29 23.65 -39.37
N THR A 58 -13.48 23.56 -39.94
CA THR A 58 -14.34 22.36 -39.90
C THR A 58 -13.71 21.18 -40.66
N ARG A 59 -13.80 19.97 -40.08
CA ARG A 59 -13.76 18.72 -40.86
C ARG A 59 -14.87 17.77 -40.47
N THR A 60 -15.40 17.11 -41.50
CA THR A 60 -16.61 16.31 -41.52
C THR A 60 -16.47 14.95 -40.84
N THR A 61 -17.52 14.55 -40.14
CA THR A 61 -17.72 13.20 -39.61
C THR A 61 -17.94 12.15 -40.71
N SER A 62 -17.42 10.94 -40.49
CA SER A 62 -17.82 9.73 -41.20
C SER A 62 -17.97 8.61 -40.16
N THR A 63 -19.15 8.03 -40.06
CA THR A 63 -19.51 7.05 -39.03
C THR A 63 -19.22 5.62 -39.48
N VAL A 64 -18.44 4.89 -38.68
CA VAL A 64 -18.41 3.43 -38.66
C VAL A 64 -18.54 3.00 -37.20
N ARG A 65 -19.55 2.18 -36.88
CA ARG A 65 -19.72 1.59 -35.55
C ARG A 65 -18.69 0.48 -35.35
N ALA A 66 -17.84 0.63 -34.35
CA ALA A 66 -17.20 -0.48 -33.64
C ALA A 66 -17.82 -0.59 -32.24
N THR A 67 -17.97 -1.81 -31.74
CA THR A 67 -18.41 -2.11 -30.38
C THR A 67 -17.34 -1.64 -29.38
N PRO A 68 -17.69 -1.00 -28.25
CA PRO A 68 -16.70 -0.65 -27.25
C PRO A 68 -16.21 -1.92 -26.54
N VAL A 69 -14.91 -2.18 -26.62
CA VAL A 69 -14.17 -2.89 -25.57
C VAL A 69 -13.91 -1.84 -24.48
N LEU A 70 -14.22 -2.14 -23.23
CA LEU A 70 -13.84 -1.27 -22.11
C LEU A 70 -12.32 -1.42 -21.92
N THR A 71 -11.56 -0.39 -22.28
CA THR A 71 -10.17 -0.24 -21.83
C THR A 71 -10.18 0.67 -20.61
N VAL A 72 -9.95 0.10 -19.43
CA VAL A 72 -9.76 0.83 -18.17
C VAL A 72 -8.28 1.22 -18.07
N PRO A 73 -7.92 2.48 -17.73
CA PRO A 73 -6.54 2.86 -17.53
C PRO A 73 -6.01 2.39 -16.16
N ILE A 74 -4.87 1.69 -16.18
CA ILE A 74 -4.19 1.11 -15.01
C ILE A 74 -3.07 2.07 -14.55
N VAL A 75 -2.91 2.24 -13.23
CA VAL A 75 -1.88 3.12 -12.63
C VAL A 75 -1.26 2.47 -11.38
N VAL A 76 0.03 2.17 -11.47
CA VAL A 76 0.92 1.64 -10.41
C VAL A 76 1.36 2.79 -9.47
N PRO A 77 1.81 2.56 -8.20
CA PRO A 77 2.13 3.63 -7.27
C PRO A 77 3.29 4.43 -7.84
N THR A 78 2.93 5.61 -8.35
CA THR A 78 3.81 6.53 -9.05
C THR A 78 3.16 7.91 -8.96
N THR A 79 3.94 8.94 -9.23
CA THR A 79 3.39 10.29 -9.30
C THR A 79 2.47 10.43 -10.53
N VAL A 80 1.18 10.63 -10.27
CA VAL A 80 0.09 10.59 -11.26
C VAL A 80 -0.08 11.93 -11.97
N MET A 81 -0.44 11.94 -13.26
CA MET A 81 -0.90 13.14 -13.97
C MET A 81 -2.42 13.35 -13.81
N GLU A 82 -2.84 14.50 -13.26
CA GLU A 82 -4.27 14.86 -13.16
C GLU A 82 -4.92 15.10 -14.54
N THR A 83 -6.12 14.53 -14.76
CA THR A 83 -7.07 15.06 -15.77
C THR A 83 -8.51 15.06 -15.23
N TYR A 84 -9.11 16.24 -15.10
CA TYR A 84 -10.47 16.38 -14.56
C TYR A 84 -11.54 16.26 -15.65
N ARG A 85 -12.58 15.45 -15.42
CA ARG A 85 -13.82 15.47 -16.21
C ARG A 85 -15.06 15.21 -15.34
N ILE A 86 -16.05 16.09 -15.45
CA ILE A 86 -17.31 16.00 -14.71
C ILE A 86 -18.39 15.42 -15.63
N GLU A 87 -19.08 14.36 -15.21
CA GLU A 87 -20.35 13.91 -15.81
C GLU A 87 -21.42 13.70 -14.72
N GLU A 88 -22.66 14.14 -15.01
CA GLU A 88 -23.78 14.13 -14.07
C GLU A 88 -24.57 12.82 -14.17
N ALA A 89 -24.81 12.13 -13.04
CA ALA A 89 -25.60 10.91 -12.99
C ALA A 89 -27.11 11.20 -12.84
N VAL A 90 -27.95 10.48 -13.60
CA VAL A 90 -29.42 10.55 -13.55
C VAL A 90 -29.99 9.23 -13.01
N THR A 91 -30.74 9.29 -11.92
CA THR A 91 -31.38 8.12 -11.28
C THR A 91 -32.73 7.77 -11.92
N ASN A 92 -33.13 6.49 -11.83
CA ASN A 92 -34.49 6.03 -12.10
C ASN A 92 -34.86 4.88 -11.16
N GLU A 93 -35.84 5.11 -10.29
CA GLU A 93 -36.40 4.11 -9.37
C GLU A 93 -37.41 3.18 -10.04
N ARG A 94 -37.62 1.98 -9.47
CA ARG A 94 -38.89 1.23 -9.59
C ARG A 94 -39.10 0.22 -8.44
N GLU A 95 -40.26 0.31 -7.80
CA GLU A 95 -40.70 -0.56 -6.71
C GLU A 95 -41.40 -1.87 -7.18
N PRO A 96 -41.59 -2.87 -6.30
CA PRO A 96 -41.93 -4.25 -6.65
C PRO A 96 -43.44 -4.62 -6.53
N VAL A 97 -43.77 -5.85 -6.95
CA VAL A 97 -45.09 -6.49 -6.72
C VAL A 97 -44.89 -7.89 -6.14
N GLY A 98 -45.50 -8.17 -4.98
CA GLY A 98 -45.40 -9.48 -4.30
C GLY A 98 -46.66 -10.35 -4.42
N ILE A 99 -46.52 -11.65 -4.12
CA ILE A 99 -47.64 -12.59 -3.94
C ILE A 99 -47.28 -13.67 -2.90
N THR A 100 -48.20 -13.99 -1.98
CA THR A 100 -48.11 -15.11 -1.01
C THR A 100 -48.99 -16.29 -1.47
N PRO A 101 -48.78 -17.53 -0.96
CA PRO A 101 -49.83 -18.09 -0.08
C PRO A 101 -49.34 -19.02 1.06
N THR A 102 -50.26 -19.36 1.97
CA THR A 102 -50.08 -20.03 3.28
C THR A 102 -50.72 -21.44 3.33
N SER A 103 -50.20 -22.39 4.13
CA SER A 103 -50.96 -23.48 4.82
C SER A 103 -50.02 -24.47 5.58
N ILE A 104 -49.85 -24.44 6.92
CA ILE A 104 -50.62 -25.12 8.00
C ILE A 104 -50.22 -26.60 8.33
N PHE A 105 -49.84 -26.80 9.60
CA PHE A 105 -49.45 -27.98 10.43
C PHE A 105 -50.51 -29.13 10.55
N PRO A 106 -50.18 -30.40 10.97
CA PRO A 106 -49.77 -30.74 12.37
C PRO A 106 -48.91 -32.02 12.65
N ALA A 107 -48.47 -32.15 13.92
CA ALA A 107 -47.93 -33.36 14.59
C ALA A 107 -49.01 -33.97 15.56
N PRO A 108 -48.78 -34.95 16.49
CA PRO A 108 -47.55 -35.67 16.90
C PRO A 108 -47.74 -37.20 17.28
N ILE A 109 -46.72 -37.83 17.94
CA ILE A 109 -46.77 -38.85 19.05
C ILE A 109 -46.06 -40.25 18.89
N SER A 110 -45.03 -40.44 19.75
CA SER A 110 -44.45 -41.61 20.46
C SER A 110 -43.78 -42.86 19.81
N THR A 111 -42.44 -42.90 19.89
CA THR A 111 -41.50 -43.86 20.58
C THR A 111 -41.84 -45.35 20.83
N PRO A 112 -40.81 -46.26 20.80
CA PRO A 112 -39.99 -46.50 22.01
C PRO A 112 -38.44 -46.62 21.84
N THR A 113 -37.77 -46.64 22.99
CA THR A 113 -36.35 -46.36 23.34
C THR A 113 -35.35 -47.53 23.21
N VAL A 114 -34.04 -47.23 23.03
CA VAL A 114 -32.80 -47.70 23.72
C VAL A 114 -31.58 -47.26 22.88
N GLY A 115 -30.47 -46.71 23.38
CA GLY A 115 -30.03 -46.37 24.74
C GLY A 115 -28.87 -45.37 24.72
N GLN A 116 -28.51 -44.78 25.87
CA GLN A 116 -27.71 -43.54 25.98
C GLN A 116 -26.19 -43.75 26.05
N THR A 117 -25.44 -42.76 25.54
CA THR A 117 -24.25 -42.19 26.20
C THR A 117 -24.31 -40.66 26.06
N GLU A 118 -23.84 -39.94 27.08
CA GLU A 118 -24.21 -38.54 27.33
C GLU A 118 -23.47 -37.55 26.40
N ALA A 119 -24.23 -36.62 25.80
CA ALA A 119 -23.69 -35.43 25.16
C ALA A 119 -24.01 -34.20 26.04
N THR A 120 -22.97 -33.50 26.49
CA THR A 120 -23.12 -32.17 27.10
C THR A 120 -23.57 -31.18 26.02
N VAL A 121 -24.67 -30.48 26.28
CA VAL A 121 -25.14 -29.37 25.47
C VAL A 121 -24.10 -28.25 25.53
N TYR A 122 -23.47 -27.94 24.40
CA TYR A 122 -22.79 -26.67 24.20
C TYR A 122 -23.74 -25.74 23.44
N ASP A 123 -23.99 -24.58 24.03
CA ASP A 123 -24.75 -23.50 23.43
C ASP A 123 -23.94 -22.89 22.27
N GLY A 124 -24.63 -22.43 21.23
CA GLY A 124 -23.98 -21.96 20.01
C GLY A 124 -23.17 -20.68 20.23
N PHE A 125 -21.90 -20.69 19.84
CA PHE A 125 -21.13 -19.48 19.57
C PHE A 125 -20.67 -19.52 18.11
N ALA A 126 -21.06 -18.50 17.35
CA ALA A 126 -20.37 -18.14 16.13
C ALA A 126 -18.95 -17.71 16.54
N VAL A 127 -17.95 -18.53 16.22
CA VAL A 127 -16.55 -18.15 16.36
C VAL A 127 -16.13 -17.52 15.04
N GLY A 128 -16.50 -16.25 14.91
CA GLY A 128 -15.67 -15.36 14.11
C GLY A 128 -14.25 -15.32 14.66
N LEU A 129 -13.29 -14.87 13.83
CA LEU A 129 -11.92 -14.61 14.27
C LEU A 129 -11.93 -13.91 15.63
N PRO A 130 -11.41 -14.53 16.71
CA PRO A 130 -11.27 -13.86 17.99
C PRO A 130 -10.56 -12.51 17.83
N ILE A 131 -10.96 -11.51 18.64
CA ILE A 131 -10.19 -10.27 18.76
C ILE A 131 -8.78 -10.66 19.25
N GLY A 132 -7.77 -10.53 18.39
CA GLY A 132 -6.41 -11.00 18.64
C GLY A 132 -6.09 -12.43 18.20
N ALA A 133 -6.95 -13.12 17.45
CA ALA A 133 -6.52 -14.26 16.64
C ALA A 133 -5.60 -13.72 15.54
N SER A 134 -4.33 -14.12 15.60
CA SER A 134 -3.37 -13.78 14.55
C SER A 134 -3.87 -14.32 13.22
N VAL A 135 -4.04 -13.43 12.24
CA VAL A 135 -3.98 -13.79 10.82
C VAL A 135 -2.77 -14.71 10.65
N PRO A 136 -2.90 -15.86 9.94
CA PRO A 136 -1.76 -16.75 9.71
C PRO A 136 -0.56 -15.94 9.23
N LYS A 137 0.63 -16.17 9.79
CA LYS A 137 1.83 -15.46 9.34
C LYS A 137 2.00 -15.74 7.84
N LEU A 138 1.80 -14.70 7.03
CA LEU A 138 1.74 -14.86 5.58
C LEU A 138 3.07 -15.37 5.04
N PRO A 139 3.08 -16.43 4.21
CA PRO A 139 4.28 -16.86 3.53
C PRO A 139 4.77 -15.73 2.63
N LYS A 140 6.07 -15.47 2.70
CA LYS A 140 6.74 -14.41 1.97
C LYS A 140 7.17 -14.92 0.60
N ARG A 141 6.87 -14.16 -0.46
CA ARG A 141 7.26 -14.44 -1.84
C ARG A 141 8.79 -14.50 -1.98
N ASP A 142 9.29 -15.58 -2.57
CA ASP A 142 10.67 -15.71 -3.03
C ASP A 142 10.63 -16.09 -4.52
N LEU A 143 10.96 -15.13 -5.38
CA LEU A 143 10.91 -15.29 -6.84
C LEU A 143 11.86 -16.38 -7.36
N ILE A 144 12.96 -16.68 -6.65
CA ILE A 144 13.88 -17.76 -7.03
C ILE A 144 13.25 -19.11 -6.67
N ALA A 145 12.72 -19.24 -5.45
CA ALA A 145 12.05 -20.47 -5.01
C ALA A 145 10.80 -20.78 -5.86
N LEU A 146 10.02 -19.76 -6.21
CA LEU A 146 8.92 -19.86 -7.17
C LEU A 146 9.40 -20.34 -8.54
N THR A 147 10.41 -19.68 -9.11
CA THR A 147 10.97 -20.08 -10.41
C THR A 147 11.48 -21.53 -10.40
N LEU A 148 12.14 -21.96 -9.33
CA LEU A 148 12.60 -23.35 -9.15
C LEU A 148 11.46 -24.38 -9.09
N SER A 149 10.32 -24.01 -8.47
CA SER A 149 9.20 -24.91 -8.23
C SER A 149 8.18 -24.98 -9.37
N LEU A 150 8.02 -23.89 -10.13
CA LEU A 150 7.02 -23.77 -11.21
C LEU A 150 7.63 -23.84 -12.62
N LYS A 151 8.88 -23.41 -12.85
CA LYS A 151 9.52 -23.51 -14.18
C LYS A 151 10.35 -24.78 -14.31
N SER A 152 9.76 -25.79 -14.97
CA SER A 152 10.36 -27.12 -15.21
C SER A 152 11.68 -27.12 -16.00
N GLN A 153 11.99 -26.02 -16.70
CA GLN A 153 13.30 -25.75 -17.28
C GLN A 153 13.73 -24.33 -16.91
N HIS A 154 14.94 -24.18 -16.40
CA HIS A 154 15.55 -22.90 -16.05
C HIS A 154 17.07 -22.96 -16.23
N GLY A 155 17.67 -21.82 -16.58
CA GLY A 155 19.11 -21.60 -16.64
C GLY A 155 19.75 -21.41 -15.25
N GLU A 156 20.89 -20.70 -15.20
CA GLU A 156 21.47 -20.28 -13.93
C GLU A 156 20.58 -19.19 -13.30
N LEU A 157 19.81 -19.55 -12.28
CA LEU A 157 19.04 -18.59 -11.51
C LEU A 157 19.96 -17.75 -10.62
N SER A 158 19.77 -16.43 -10.65
CA SER A 158 20.39 -15.52 -9.68
C SER A 158 19.49 -14.34 -9.38
N GLY A 159 19.19 -14.11 -8.10
CA GLY A 159 18.67 -12.84 -7.63
C GLY A 159 19.78 -11.84 -7.33
N ALA A 160 19.39 -10.58 -7.17
CA ALA A 160 20.19 -9.42 -6.77
C ALA A 160 21.67 -9.49 -7.20
N ARG A 161 21.92 -9.65 -8.51
CA ARG A 161 23.28 -9.55 -9.04
C ARG A 161 23.60 -8.10 -9.39
N TYR A 162 24.79 -7.68 -8.96
CA TYR A 162 25.36 -6.38 -9.25
C TYR A 162 25.33 -6.08 -10.74
N ASN A 163 25.19 -4.79 -11.03
CA ASN A 163 25.52 -4.22 -12.32
C ASN A 163 27.03 -4.40 -12.57
N LYS A 164 27.41 -5.56 -13.14
CA LYS A 164 28.81 -6.01 -13.24
C LYS A 164 29.60 -5.31 -14.36
N ALA A 165 28.92 -4.59 -15.24
CA ALA A 165 29.55 -3.81 -16.29
C ALA A 165 29.93 -2.43 -15.75
N GLU A 166 31.23 -2.11 -15.73
CA GLU A 166 31.64 -0.71 -15.80
C GLU A 166 31.26 -0.17 -17.18
N TYR A 167 30.45 0.88 -17.21
CA TYR A 167 30.07 1.56 -18.45
C TYR A 167 30.94 2.81 -18.70
N GLU A 168 31.27 3.05 -19.96
CA GLU A 168 31.86 4.31 -20.43
C GLU A 168 30.77 5.22 -21.02
N ILE A 169 31.00 6.55 -21.02
CA ILE A 169 30.11 7.50 -21.69
C ILE A 169 30.05 7.17 -23.19
N GLY A 170 28.83 7.13 -23.74
CA GLY A 170 28.58 6.77 -25.12
C GLY A 170 28.26 5.29 -25.36
N VAL A 171 28.40 4.42 -24.36
CA VAL A 171 27.97 3.01 -24.46
C VAL A 171 26.45 2.94 -24.59
N GLU A 172 25.97 2.12 -25.52
CA GLU A 172 24.56 1.86 -25.77
C GLU A 172 24.17 0.49 -25.23
N ASP A 173 22.99 0.39 -24.61
CA ASP A 173 22.42 -0.84 -24.09
C ASP A 173 20.91 -0.91 -24.40
N TYR A 174 20.32 -2.10 -24.25
CA TYR A 174 18.88 -2.29 -24.41
C TYR A 174 18.20 -2.49 -23.06
N PHE A 175 17.07 -1.83 -22.89
CA PHE A 175 16.29 -1.88 -21.67
C PHE A 175 14.88 -2.37 -21.94
N TYR A 176 14.31 -3.11 -21.01
CA TYR A 176 12.87 -3.29 -20.89
C TYR A 176 12.28 -2.18 -20.02
N VAL A 177 11.13 -1.66 -20.41
CA VAL A 177 10.44 -0.52 -19.76
C VAL A 177 8.95 -0.82 -19.77
N ALA A 178 8.30 -0.70 -18.62
CA ALA A 178 6.86 -0.85 -18.49
C ALA A 178 6.13 0.35 -19.12
N ASP A 179 5.05 0.09 -19.85
CA ASP A 179 4.13 1.09 -20.38
C ASP A 179 2.77 0.90 -19.75
N PHE A 180 2.56 1.55 -18.60
CA PHE A 180 1.40 1.31 -17.73
C PHE A 180 0.07 1.65 -18.43
N ALA A 181 -0.03 2.77 -19.15
CA ALA A 181 -1.25 3.11 -19.88
C ALA A 181 -1.54 2.21 -21.11
N GLY A 182 -0.55 1.40 -21.53
CA GLY A 182 -0.67 0.43 -22.61
C GLY A 182 -0.60 -1.03 -22.17
N THR A 183 -0.59 -1.28 -20.85
CA THR A 183 -0.52 -2.62 -20.21
C THR A 183 0.47 -3.57 -20.91
N SER A 184 1.71 -3.11 -21.07
CA SER A 184 2.73 -3.89 -21.79
C SER A 184 4.15 -3.50 -21.40
N THR A 185 5.10 -4.41 -21.63
CA THR A 185 6.53 -4.10 -21.54
C THR A 185 7.13 -3.86 -22.93
N LYS A 186 7.89 -2.78 -23.07
CA LYS A 186 8.55 -2.37 -24.33
C LYS A 186 10.05 -2.49 -24.19
N ARG A 187 10.71 -2.98 -25.24
CA ARG A 187 12.17 -2.97 -25.33
C ARG A 187 12.66 -1.71 -26.06
N ILE A 188 13.40 -0.86 -25.36
CA ILE A 188 14.00 0.36 -25.90
C ILE A 188 15.53 0.24 -25.97
N LYS A 189 16.16 1.24 -26.59
CA LYS A 189 17.61 1.41 -26.65
C LYS A 189 17.98 2.74 -26.00
N ALA A 190 18.96 2.73 -25.11
CA ALA A 190 19.44 3.92 -24.41
C ALA A 190 20.97 3.96 -24.37
N ARG A 191 21.52 5.15 -24.10
CA ARG A 191 22.96 5.41 -24.07
C ARG A 191 23.35 6.06 -22.75
N VAL A 192 24.52 5.72 -22.20
CA VAL A 192 25.12 6.46 -21.08
C VAL A 192 25.57 7.83 -21.56
N GLU A 193 24.92 8.89 -21.07
CA GLU A 193 25.28 10.27 -21.40
C GLU A 193 26.07 10.94 -20.26
N PHE A 194 25.87 10.51 -19.01
CA PHE A 194 26.60 11.02 -17.85
C PHE A 194 26.91 9.92 -16.81
N ILE A 195 27.94 10.14 -15.99
CA ILE A 195 28.40 9.22 -14.93
C ILE A 195 28.79 10.08 -13.72
N SER A 196 28.12 9.87 -12.58
CA SER A 196 28.30 10.66 -11.35
C SER A 196 29.24 9.94 -10.36
N GLU A 197 28.96 9.88 -9.05
CA GLU A 197 29.72 9.03 -8.09
C GLU A 197 29.06 7.65 -7.90
N ASN A 198 27.73 7.61 -7.79
CA ASN A 198 26.96 6.40 -7.50
C ASN A 198 26.03 5.94 -8.64
N ALA A 199 25.91 6.71 -9.74
CA ALA A 199 24.98 6.40 -10.84
C ALA A 199 25.59 6.45 -12.25
N TYR A 200 24.99 5.66 -13.14
CA TYR A 200 25.08 5.74 -14.60
C TYR A 200 23.78 6.34 -15.15
N TRP A 201 23.87 7.44 -15.90
CA TRP A 201 22.72 8.20 -16.38
C TRP A 201 22.47 7.84 -17.85
N PHE A 202 21.49 6.96 -18.06
CA PHE A 202 21.10 6.48 -19.38
C PHE A 202 19.97 7.32 -19.96
N PHE A 203 20.02 7.62 -21.26
CA PHE A 203 18.94 8.29 -21.99
C PHE A 203 18.53 7.49 -23.23
N GLN A 204 17.22 7.30 -23.40
CA GLN A 204 16.64 6.68 -24.60
C GLN A 204 17.01 7.47 -25.86
N GLU A 205 17.28 6.76 -26.96
CA GLU A 205 17.55 7.37 -28.25
C GLU A 205 16.42 8.35 -28.66
N GLY A 206 16.79 9.61 -28.90
CA GLY A 206 15.87 10.68 -29.31
C GLY A 206 15.40 11.60 -28.19
N ILE A 207 15.74 11.33 -26.93
CA ILE A 207 15.51 12.29 -25.82
C ILE A 207 16.56 13.41 -25.90
N HIS A 208 16.14 14.64 -25.57
CA HIS A 208 16.97 15.82 -25.51
C HIS A 208 16.89 16.44 -24.11
N PHE A 209 18.03 16.87 -23.58
CA PHE A 209 18.18 17.46 -22.26
C PHE A 209 19.28 18.53 -22.29
N ASP A 210 19.29 19.40 -21.28
CA ASP A 210 20.37 20.37 -21.07
C ASP A 210 21.49 19.72 -20.23
N VAL A 211 22.72 19.76 -20.72
CA VAL A 211 23.88 19.11 -20.08
C VAL A 211 24.25 19.82 -18.77
N ASP A 212 24.26 21.15 -18.76
CA ASP A 212 24.57 21.95 -17.56
C ASP A 212 23.47 21.78 -16.48
N ALA A 213 22.25 21.38 -16.87
CA ALA A 213 21.16 21.06 -15.95
C ALA A 213 21.23 19.63 -15.43
N LEU A 214 21.65 18.67 -16.28
CA LEU A 214 21.92 17.29 -15.88
C LEU A 214 23.09 17.22 -14.89
N GLU A 215 24.20 17.91 -15.16
CA GLU A 215 25.37 17.97 -14.26
C GLU A 215 24.96 18.45 -12.86
N LYS A 216 24.25 19.58 -12.75
CA LYS A 216 23.74 20.11 -11.46
C LYS A 216 22.77 19.16 -10.77
N SER A 217 21.97 18.42 -11.54
CA SER A 217 21.03 17.45 -10.96
C SER A 217 21.76 16.24 -10.40
N ALA A 218 22.81 15.79 -11.08
CA ALA A 218 23.68 14.74 -10.58
C ALA A 218 24.48 15.21 -9.36
N GLU A 219 25.00 16.44 -9.34
CA GLU A 219 25.60 17.05 -8.14
C GLU A 219 24.63 17.06 -6.95
N PHE A 220 23.38 17.52 -7.14
CA PHE A 220 22.36 17.49 -6.09
C PHE A 220 21.99 16.06 -5.66
N PHE A 221 21.98 15.11 -6.59
CA PHE A 221 21.71 13.70 -6.30
C PHE A 221 22.79 13.09 -5.39
N GLU A 222 24.07 13.35 -5.67
CA GLU A 222 25.20 12.85 -4.88
C GLU A 222 25.40 13.62 -3.55
N GLU A 223 25.22 14.95 -3.53
CA GLU A 223 25.52 15.79 -2.36
C GLU A 223 24.34 15.95 -1.38
N MET A 224 23.09 15.80 -1.85
CA MET A 224 21.89 16.04 -1.04
C MET A 224 20.97 14.82 -0.93
N ILE A 225 20.59 14.21 -2.06
CA ILE A 225 19.59 13.12 -2.07
C ILE A 225 20.16 11.84 -1.46
N ILE A 226 21.30 11.36 -1.96
CA ILE A 226 21.96 10.15 -1.47
C ILE A 226 22.27 10.25 0.03
N PRO A 227 22.93 11.31 0.56
CA PRO A 227 23.28 11.39 1.97
C PRO A 227 22.07 11.44 2.91
N LEU A 228 20.96 12.07 2.50
CA LEU A 228 19.71 12.07 3.27
C LEU A 228 19.14 10.65 3.39
N ILE A 229 18.97 9.97 2.26
CA ILE A 229 18.32 8.65 2.20
C ILE A 229 19.21 7.59 2.87
N ILE A 230 20.53 7.62 2.64
CA ILE A 230 21.49 6.78 3.38
C ILE A 230 21.48 7.08 4.89
N GLY A 231 21.32 8.37 5.24
CA GLY A 231 21.17 8.82 6.62
C GLY A 231 19.97 8.16 7.31
N LYS A 232 18.81 8.14 6.65
CA LYS A 232 17.52 7.71 7.22
C LYS A 232 17.20 6.21 7.05
N PHE A 233 17.69 5.56 6.00
CA PHE A 233 17.38 4.15 5.69
C PHE A 233 18.61 3.25 5.81
N GLY A 234 19.68 3.51 5.07
CA GLY A 234 20.83 2.60 5.14
C GLY A 234 21.75 2.71 3.95
N SER A 235 21.90 1.63 3.20
CA SER A 235 22.83 1.55 2.07
C SER A 235 22.06 1.28 0.78
N ILE A 236 22.52 1.88 -0.33
CA ILE A 236 22.05 1.58 -1.70
C ILE A 236 22.31 0.12 -2.08
N TRP A 237 23.28 -0.53 -1.41
CA TRP A 237 23.66 -1.92 -1.63
C TRP A 237 23.53 -2.75 -0.33
N PRO A 238 22.95 -3.96 -0.35
CA PRO A 238 22.79 -4.80 0.84
C PRO A 238 24.11 -5.11 1.55
N ALA A 239 24.11 -5.29 2.88
CA ALA A 239 25.34 -5.51 3.65
C ALA A 239 26.12 -6.78 3.21
N LYS A 240 25.42 -7.89 2.95
CA LYS A 240 26.02 -9.12 2.39
C LYS A 240 26.63 -8.92 1.01
N SER A 241 26.22 -7.88 0.31
CA SER A 241 26.66 -7.61 -1.06
C SER A 241 28.06 -7.00 -1.12
N ILE A 242 28.42 -6.27 -0.05
CA ILE A 242 29.74 -5.69 0.18
C ILE A 242 30.81 -6.76 0.46
N GLU A 243 30.42 -7.96 0.93
CA GLU A 243 31.36 -9.06 1.20
C GLU A 243 31.86 -9.76 -0.08
N THR A 244 31.26 -9.50 -1.25
CA THR A 244 31.68 -10.09 -2.53
C THR A 244 32.36 -9.11 -3.50
N LEU A 245 33.69 -9.06 -3.36
CA LEU A 245 34.69 -9.07 -4.46
C LEU A 245 35.20 -7.78 -5.12
N GLU A 246 34.67 -6.58 -4.87
CA GLU A 246 35.25 -5.34 -5.44
C GLU A 246 35.59 -4.28 -4.37
N PRO A 247 36.58 -3.37 -4.61
CA PRO A 247 37.06 -2.42 -3.61
C PRO A 247 36.13 -1.22 -3.36
N GLU A 248 35.19 -0.95 -4.26
CA GLU A 248 34.17 0.10 -4.17
C GLU A 248 32.80 -0.49 -4.58
N PRO A 249 31.68 0.00 -4.04
CA PRO A 249 30.35 -0.47 -4.46
C PRO A 249 30.05 -0.10 -5.93
N PRO A 250 29.25 -0.90 -6.64
CA PRO A 250 28.87 -0.61 -8.01
C PRO A 250 27.87 0.56 -8.11
N ARG A 251 27.56 0.96 -9.33
CA ARG A 251 26.68 2.10 -9.63
C ARG A 251 25.29 1.64 -10.07
N ILE A 252 24.26 2.31 -9.57
CA ILE A 252 22.89 2.12 -10.04
C ILE A 252 22.73 2.69 -11.44
N SER A 253 21.72 2.25 -12.20
CA SER A 253 21.35 2.90 -13.46
C SER A 253 20.14 3.82 -13.25
N ILE A 254 20.17 5.01 -13.85
CA ILE A 254 19.03 5.93 -13.91
C ILE A 254 18.62 6.06 -15.36
N LEU A 255 17.49 5.45 -15.74
CA LEU A 255 17.02 5.39 -17.12
C LEU A 255 15.99 6.47 -17.42
N HIS A 256 16.39 7.38 -18.29
CA HIS A 256 15.55 8.43 -18.84
C HIS A 256 14.88 7.91 -20.10
N ALA A 257 13.56 7.72 -20.04
CA ALA A 257 12.77 7.06 -21.09
C ALA A 257 11.45 7.80 -21.36
N ASN A 258 10.88 7.53 -22.54
CA ASN A 258 9.54 7.98 -22.90
C ASN A 258 8.51 6.98 -22.36
N MET A 259 7.84 7.34 -21.27
CA MET A 259 6.93 6.46 -20.53
C MET A 259 5.54 7.10 -20.41
N SER A 260 4.54 6.29 -20.05
CA SER A 260 3.15 6.75 -19.89
C SER A 260 2.53 6.19 -18.61
N GLY A 261 1.61 6.95 -18.01
CA GLY A 261 0.97 6.64 -16.72
C GLY A 261 1.70 7.16 -15.48
N VAL A 262 3.00 7.45 -15.57
CA VAL A 262 3.91 7.63 -14.41
C VAL A 262 4.91 8.77 -14.64
N LEU A 263 5.42 9.46 -13.59
CA LEU A 263 6.61 10.34 -13.74
C LEU A 263 7.94 9.59 -13.51
N GLY A 264 7.94 8.55 -12.70
CA GLY A 264 9.09 7.69 -12.38
C GLY A 264 8.60 6.37 -11.79
N TYR A 265 9.50 5.38 -11.67
CA TYR A 265 9.28 4.17 -10.87
C TYR A 265 10.60 3.43 -10.55
N PHE A 266 10.55 2.57 -9.53
CA PHE A 266 11.49 1.49 -9.26
C PHE A 266 10.83 0.13 -9.60
N ASN A 267 11.61 -0.83 -10.12
CA ASN A 267 11.14 -2.20 -10.33
C ASN A 267 12.18 -3.19 -9.80
N SER A 268 11.83 -3.90 -8.73
CA SER A 268 12.71 -4.89 -8.09
C SER A 268 12.99 -6.11 -8.96
N SER A 269 12.12 -6.44 -9.92
CA SER A 269 12.33 -7.56 -10.86
C SER A 269 13.60 -7.38 -11.69
N ASP A 270 14.05 -6.14 -11.89
CA ASP A 270 15.29 -5.83 -12.61
C ASP A 270 16.54 -6.35 -11.91
N GLU A 271 16.50 -6.62 -10.60
CA GLU A 271 17.67 -7.14 -9.87
C GLU A 271 17.90 -8.65 -10.05
N TYR A 272 16.94 -9.38 -10.65
CA TYR A 272 16.99 -10.82 -10.88
C TYR A 272 17.49 -11.16 -12.30
N SER A 273 17.87 -12.42 -12.55
CA SER A 273 18.20 -12.91 -13.90
C SER A 273 16.96 -13.05 -14.80
N LYS A 274 17.15 -12.98 -16.13
CA LYS A 274 16.04 -13.15 -17.11
C LYS A 274 15.28 -14.48 -17.06
N GLU A 275 15.84 -15.49 -16.42
CA GLU A 275 15.16 -16.77 -16.15
C GLU A 275 14.03 -16.63 -15.10
N VAL A 276 14.19 -15.68 -14.16
CA VAL A 276 13.21 -15.35 -13.11
C VAL A 276 12.09 -14.49 -13.70
N ASN A 277 12.42 -13.28 -14.16
CA ASN A 277 11.52 -12.39 -14.90
C ASN A 277 12.12 -12.11 -16.29
N GLU A 278 11.41 -12.47 -17.36
CA GLU A 278 11.88 -12.36 -18.75
C GLU A 278 12.18 -10.93 -19.23
N PHE A 279 11.58 -9.94 -18.56
CA PHE A 279 11.78 -8.52 -18.79
C PHE A 279 12.77 -7.87 -17.83
N SER A 280 13.48 -8.64 -16.99
CA SER A 280 14.52 -8.08 -16.13
C SER A 280 15.66 -7.42 -16.92
N ASN A 281 16.04 -6.22 -16.49
CA ASN A 281 17.24 -5.52 -16.94
C ASN A 281 18.55 -6.00 -16.30
N GLU A 282 18.48 -6.94 -15.34
CA GLU A 282 19.60 -7.61 -14.65
C GLU A 282 20.56 -6.62 -13.94
N ARG A 283 20.00 -5.58 -13.31
CA ARG A 283 20.70 -4.49 -12.59
C ARG A 283 19.76 -3.76 -11.61
N LYS A 284 20.32 -3.22 -10.52
CA LYS A 284 19.63 -2.22 -9.66
C LYS A 284 19.50 -0.88 -10.41
N MET A 285 18.28 -0.42 -10.63
CA MET A 285 18.00 0.78 -11.42
C MET A 285 16.67 1.45 -11.08
N MET A 286 16.52 2.71 -11.50
CA MET A 286 15.26 3.48 -11.43
C MET A 286 14.98 4.21 -12.75
N TYR A 287 13.72 4.54 -12.98
CA TYR A 287 13.20 5.05 -14.26
C TYR A 287 12.65 6.48 -14.10
N ILE A 288 12.93 7.35 -15.06
CA ILE A 288 12.51 8.77 -15.07
C ILE A 288 11.85 9.13 -16.41
N ASN A 289 10.60 9.61 -16.35
CA ASN A 289 9.79 9.94 -17.53
C ASN A 289 10.19 11.30 -18.11
N SER A 290 11.13 11.31 -19.05
CA SER A 290 11.73 12.55 -19.57
C SER A 290 10.78 13.46 -20.38
N PRO A 291 9.73 12.94 -21.04
CA PRO A 291 8.62 13.77 -21.53
C PRO A 291 7.91 14.62 -20.47
N ALA A 292 7.95 14.22 -19.19
CA ALA A 292 7.25 14.89 -18.10
C ALA A 292 8.20 15.61 -17.11
N LEU A 293 9.47 15.20 -17.03
CA LEU A 293 10.46 15.72 -16.09
C LEU A 293 11.76 16.12 -16.80
N SER A 294 12.18 17.38 -16.67
CA SER A 294 13.46 17.85 -17.20
C SER A 294 14.53 17.95 -16.10
N PRO A 295 15.79 17.54 -16.36
CA PRO A 295 16.90 17.79 -15.44
C PRO A 295 17.01 19.28 -15.06
N GLY A 296 17.34 19.54 -13.80
CA GLY A 296 17.45 20.88 -13.20
C GLY A 296 16.15 21.43 -12.62
N GLU A 297 15.01 20.79 -12.83
CA GLU A 297 13.71 21.19 -12.27
C GLU A 297 13.46 20.57 -10.89
N GLY A 298 12.71 21.27 -10.03
CA GLY A 298 12.40 20.79 -8.68
C GLY A 298 11.61 19.47 -8.66
N GLU A 299 10.64 19.30 -9.56
CA GLU A 299 9.87 18.06 -9.69
C GLU A 299 10.74 16.87 -10.13
N TYR A 300 11.76 17.10 -10.98
CA TYR A 300 12.72 16.08 -11.38
C TYR A 300 13.57 15.62 -10.20
N LEU A 301 14.08 16.56 -9.39
CA LEU A 301 14.86 16.25 -8.18
C LEU A 301 13.99 15.58 -7.10
N ARG A 302 12.73 15.98 -6.98
CA ARG A 302 11.74 15.37 -6.08
C ARG A 302 11.51 13.90 -6.43
N VAL A 303 11.28 13.58 -7.71
CA VAL A 303 11.08 12.19 -8.16
C VAL A 303 12.37 11.37 -8.04
N LEU A 304 13.56 11.93 -8.33
CA LEU A 304 14.84 11.24 -8.06
C LEU A 304 15.00 10.83 -6.58
N ALA A 305 14.52 11.64 -5.64
CA ALA A 305 14.55 11.31 -4.22
C ALA A 305 13.52 10.25 -3.84
N HIS A 306 12.32 10.32 -4.43
CA HIS A 306 11.26 9.33 -4.27
C HIS A 306 11.75 7.94 -4.71
N GLU A 307 12.21 7.81 -5.96
CA GLU A 307 12.64 6.51 -6.50
C GLU A 307 13.89 5.96 -5.81
N LEU A 308 14.84 6.81 -5.39
CA LEU A 308 16.00 6.33 -4.64
C LEU A 308 15.60 5.79 -3.26
N GLN A 309 14.57 6.33 -2.61
CA GLN A 309 14.08 5.77 -1.36
C GLN A 309 13.57 4.35 -1.56
N HIS A 310 12.83 4.05 -2.65
CA HIS A 310 12.40 2.68 -2.94
C HIS A 310 13.59 1.74 -3.20
N VAL A 311 14.57 2.18 -4.00
CA VAL A 311 15.81 1.43 -4.30
C VAL A 311 16.58 1.05 -3.02
N VAL A 312 16.57 1.92 -2.00
CA VAL A 312 17.20 1.66 -0.70
C VAL A 312 16.29 0.81 0.21
N HIS A 313 14.98 1.08 0.28
CA HIS A 313 14.01 0.32 1.07
C HIS A 313 14.06 -1.17 0.72
N TRP A 314 14.14 -1.49 -0.58
CA TRP A 314 14.19 -2.87 -1.07
C TRP A 314 15.31 -3.72 -0.44
N ASN A 315 16.41 -3.10 -0.01
CA ASN A 315 17.53 -3.81 0.65
C ASN A 315 17.23 -4.23 2.11
N HIS A 316 16.20 -3.66 2.73
CA HIS A 316 15.78 -3.92 4.10
C HIS A 316 14.67 -4.96 4.16
N ASN A 317 13.52 -4.68 3.51
CA ASN A 317 12.32 -5.48 3.63
C ASN A 317 11.37 -5.26 2.45
N GLU A 318 11.36 -6.23 1.52
CA GLU A 318 10.52 -6.26 0.30
C GLU A 318 9.03 -6.55 0.54
N PHE A 319 8.58 -6.54 1.81
CA PHE A 319 7.23 -6.95 2.24
C PHE A 319 6.44 -5.85 2.98
N GLN A 320 6.96 -4.62 3.11
CA GLN A 320 6.22 -3.55 3.78
C GLN A 320 5.03 -3.06 2.93
N ASP A 321 3.95 -2.65 3.61
CA ASP A 321 2.76 -2.12 2.95
C ASP A 321 3.06 -0.87 2.10
N THR A 322 2.37 -0.77 0.96
CA THR A 322 2.47 0.32 -0.01
C THR A 322 2.32 1.68 0.65
N TRP A 323 1.25 1.85 1.43
CA TRP A 323 0.93 3.14 2.07
C TRP A 323 2.07 3.65 2.97
N LEU A 324 2.79 2.73 3.64
CA LEU A 324 3.93 3.06 4.48
C LEU A 324 5.15 3.36 3.63
N ASN A 325 5.42 2.57 2.58
CA ASN A 325 6.53 2.80 1.66
C ASN A 325 6.42 4.17 0.95
N GLU A 326 5.29 4.44 0.28
CA GLU A 326 5.01 5.69 -0.42
C GLU A 326 5.05 6.91 0.52
N GLY A 327 4.51 6.75 1.74
CA GLY A 327 4.57 7.79 2.77
C GLY A 327 6.00 8.07 3.23
N LEU A 328 6.88 7.07 3.26
CA LEU A 328 8.30 7.24 3.58
C LEU A 328 9.05 7.95 2.44
N SER A 329 8.72 7.66 1.18
CA SER A 329 9.22 8.39 0.00
C SER A 329 8.87 9.87 0.07
N GLN A 330 7.61 10.20 0.37
CA GLN A 330 7.14 11.59 0.44
C GLN A 330 7.69 12.37 1.65
N VAL A 331 8.10 11.70 2.73
CA VAL A 331 8.87 12.36 3.81
C VAL A 331 10.28 12.74 3.32
N MET A 332 10.92 11.94 2.45
CA MET A 332 12.22 12.33 1.86
C MET A 332 12.10 13.52 0.91
N GLU A 333 11.00 13.61 0.16
CA GLU A 333 10.68 14.82 -0.63
C GLU A 333 10.59 16.06 0.27
N MET A 334 9.83 15.97 1.37
CA MET A 334 9.63 17.08 2.31
C MET A 334 10.92 17.48 3.04
N GLU A 335 11.75 16.53 3.46
CA GLU A 335 13.05 16.81 4.11
C GLU A 335 14.06 17.50 3.16
N LEU A 336 13.89 17.37 1.83
CA LEU A 336 14.63 18.14 0.82
C LEU A 336 13.99 19.49 0.49
N GLY A 337 12.84 19.82 1.10
CA GLY A 337 12.08 21.05 0.87
C GLY A 337 11.07 20.98 -0.28
N PHE A 338 10.81 19.79 -0.84
CA PHE A 338 9.77 19.58 -1.85
C PHE A 338 8.45 19.21 -1.17
N LEU A 339 7.55 20.17 -1.03
CA LEU A 339 6.24 19.97 -0.42
C LEU A 339 5.36 19.04 -1.29
N PRO A 340 4.88 17.87 -0.79
CA PRO A 340 4.08 16.96 -1.59
C PRO A 340 2.73 17.58 -2.01
N ASN A 341 2.48 17.65 -3.33
CA ASN A 341 1.27 18.27 -3.88
C ASN A 341 -0.05 17.57 -3.46
N ASN A 342 0.06 16.27 -3.15
CA ASN A 342 -1.02 15.35 -2.77
C ASN A 342 -1.80 15.75 -1.49
N ILE A 343 -1.23 16.60 -0.63
CA ILE A 343 -1.89 17.12 0.58
C ILE A 343 -3.23 17.82 0.24
N ASN A 344 -3.31 18.47 -0.92
CA ASN A 344 -4.53 19.15 -1.37
C ASN A 344 -5.67 18.18 -1.72
N ALA A 345 -5.34 16.99 -2.23
CA ALA A 345 -6.32 15.94 -2.51
C ALA A 345 -6.87 15.37 -1.21
N PHE A 346 -6.00 14.99 -0.25
CA PHE A 346 -6.44 14.53 1.07
C PHE A 346 -7.28 15.57 1.82
N ARG A 347 -6.91 16.86 1.77
CA ARG A 347 -7.73 17.94 2.34
C ARG A 347 -9.14 18.02 1.73
N SER A 348 -9.26 17.66 0.46
CA SER A 348 -10.55 17.68 -0.27
C SER A 348 -11.37 16.42 -0.02
N TYR A 349 -10.70 15.30 0.28
CA TYR A 349 -11.29 13.99 0.54
C TYR A 349 -10.75 13.38 1.86
N PRO A 350 -11.01 13.97 3.04
CA PRO A 350 -10.42 13.52 4.31
C PRO A 350 -10.98 12.16 4.81
N LEU A 351 -11.97 11.60 4.12
CA LEU A 351 -12.53 10.26 4.33
C LEU A 351 -11.72 9.16 3.63
N THR A 352 -10.56 9.48 3.06
CA THR A 352 -9.65 8.48 2.50
C THR A 352 -9.11 7.55 3.59
N SER A 353 -9.05 6.25 3.28
CA SER A 353 -8.35 5.27 4.12
C SER A 353 -6.84 5.53 4.09
N LEU A 354 -6.21 5.52 5.26
CA LEU A 354 -4.75 5.58 5.34
C LEU A 354 -4.10 4.29 4.77
N VAL A 355 -4.66 3.12 5.09
CA VAL A 355 -3.99 1.83 4.89
C VAL A 355 -4.52 1.01 3.69
N HIS A 356 -5.80 1.14 3.35
CA HIS A 356 -6.39 0.45 2.20
C HIS A 356 -6.42 1.39 0.99
N TRP A 357 -5.60 1.07 -0.01
CA TRP A 357 -5.47 1.86 -1.23
C TRP A 357 -6.25 1.16 -2.35
N PRO A 358 -6.99 1.90 -3.19
CA PRO A 358 -7.73 1.30 -4.29
C PRO A 358 -6.76 0.91 -5.42
N ILE A 359 -7.03 -0.22 -6.09
CA ILE A 359 -6.26 -0.69 -7.25
C ILE A 359 -6.29 0.35 -8.40
N THR A 360 -7.41 1.09 -8.56
CA THR A 360 -7.53 2.20 -9.51
C THR A 360 -8.42 3.31 -8.96
N GLY A 361 -8.22 4.56 -9.43
CA GLY A 361 -9.21 5.63 -9.31
C GLY A 361 -8.69 7.00 -8.85
N ASP A 362 -9.56 8.01 -8.95
CA ASP A 362 -9.26 9.43 -8.68
C ASP A 362 -8.84 9.73 -7.21
N SER A 363 -9.10 8.82 -6.28
CA SER A 363 -8.77 8.96 -4.86
C SER A 363 -7.29 8.71 -4.52
N LEU A 364 -6.52 8.08 -5.41
CA LEU A 364 -5.13 7.67 -5.11
C LEU A 364 -4.23 8.85 -4.67
N SER A 365 -4.41 10.05 -5.24
CA SER A 365 -3.69 11.25 -4.79
C SER A 365 -4.04 11.65 -3.33
N ALA A 366 -5.26 11.39 -2.87
CA ALA A 366 -5.63 11.58 -1.47
C ALA A 366 -5.03 10.51 -0.56
N ASN A 367 -4.88 9.26 -1.03
CA ASN A 367 -4.19 8.20 -0.29
C ASN A 367 -2.72 8.54 -0.05
N TYR A 368 -2.02 9.02 -1.09
CA TYR A 368 -0.69 9.61 -0.97
C TYR A 368 -0.64 10.74 0.07
N GLY A 369 -1.57 11.70 0.00
CA GLY A 369 -1.63 12.82 0.95
C GLY A 369 -1.85 12.36 2.40
N ALA A 370 -2.67 11.32 2.62
CA ALA A 370 -2.88 10.71 3.93
C ALA A 370 -1.61 10.04 4.45
N ALA A 371 -0.96 9.21 3.63
CA ALA A 371 0.26 8.50 3.98
C ALA A 371 1.40 9.44 4.34
N PHE A 372 1.69 10.46 3.51
CA PHE A 372 2.70 11.47 3.82
C PHE A 372 2.43 12.15 5.17
N LEU A 373 1.19 12.62 5.42
CA LEU A 373 0.88 13.31 6.66
C LEU A 373 1.05 12.37 7.87
N PHE A 374 0.67 11.11 7.75
CA PHE A 374 0.82 10.12 8.81
C PHE A 374 2.29 9.75 9.06
N THR A 375 3.08 9.44 8.02
CA THR A 375 4.51 9.09 8.17
C THR A 375 5.32 10.28 8.67
N TRP A 376 4.99 11.50 8.24
CA TRP A 376 5.61 12.74 8.75
C TRP A 376 5.22 13.02 10.21
N TYR A 377 3.98 12.75 10.59
CA TYR A 377 3.56 12.79 12.00
C TYR A 377 4.34 11.77 12.84
N LEU A 378 4.38 10.52 12.38
CA LEU A 378 5.10 9.44 13.03
C LEU A 378 6.59 9.81 13.20
N GLU A 379 7.21 10.38 12.16
CA GLU A 379 8.59 10.84 12.19
C GLU A 379 8.82 11.91 13.27
N LYS A 380 8.12 13.04 13.19
CA LYS A 380 8.41 14.20 14.05
C LYS A 380 8.14 13.92 15.52
N ILE A 381 7.20 13.03 15.84
CA ILE A 381 6.88 12.66 17.22
C ILE A 381 7.80 11.53 17.73
N TYR A 382 7.95 10.43 16.98
CA TYR A 382 8.54 9.17 17.50
C TYR A 382 9.91 8.77 16.95
N PHE A 383 10.46 9.43 15.92
CA PHE A 383 11.75 9.05 15.29
C PHE A 383 12.98 9.87 15.73
N GLN A 384 12.84 10.75 16.72
CA GLN A 384 13.81 11.78 17.11
C GLN A 384 15.30 11.42 17.02
N ASP A 385 15.71 10.25 17.54
CA ASP A 385 17.11 9.76 17.55
C ASP A 385 17.33 8.45 16.76
N THR A 386 16.36 8.05 15.93
CA THR A 386 16.33 6.76 15.20
C THR A 386 16.29 6.95 13.68
N LYS A 387 16.37 5.83 12.96
CA LYS A 387 16.27 5.74 11.51
C LYS A 387 14.95 5.09 11.10
N PHE A 388 14.44 5.40 9.90
CA PHE A 388 13.33 4.63 9.31
C PHE A 388 13.69 3.16 9.10
N ALA A 389 14.98 2.86 8.89
CA ALA A 389 15.56 1.52 8.99
C ALA A 389 15.05 0.71 10.19
N ASP A 390 15.05 1.34 11.38
CA ASP A 390 14.72 0.69 12.64
C ASP A 390 13.24 0.25 12.71
N LEU A 391 12.38 0.77 11.81
CA LEU A 391 10.98 0.36 11.62
C LEU A 391 10.80 -0.62 10.46
N ILE A 392 11.49 -0.44 9.33
CA ILE A 392 11.28 -1.30 8.16
C ILE A 392 12.02 -2.64 8.25
N ASP A 393 13.11 -2.75 9.03
CA ASP A 393 13.85 -4.00 9.28
C ASP A 393 13.07 -5.05 10.11
N ARG A 394 11.79 -4.83 10.38
CA ARG A 394 10.94 -5.72 11.21
C ARG A 394 10.41 -6.93 10.47
N GLU A 395 10.08 -7.97 11.23
CA GLU A 395 9.47 -9.18 10.65
C GLU A 395 8.02 -8.91 10.22
N ALA A 396 7.29 -8.17 11.06
CA ALA A 396 5.96 -7.66 10.78
C ALA A 396 5.97 -6.53 9.74
N VAL A 397 4.79 -6.29 9.14
CA VAL A 397 4.58 -5.35 8.04
C VAL A 397 3.56 -4.28 8.43
N GLY A 398 3.68 -3.06 7.89
CA GLY A 398 2.68 -2.00 8.01
C GLY A 398 2.29 -1.66 9.45
N ILE A 399 1.01 -1.84 9.79
CA ILE A 399 0.46 -1.68 11.14
C ILE A 399 1.27 -2.48 12.17
N GLY A 400 1.64 -3.72 11.84
CA GLY A 400 2.44 -4.60 12.69
C GLY A 400 3.87 -4.08 12.89
N ALA A 401 4.51 -3.59 11.83
CA ALA A 401 5.84 -2.99 11.90
C ALA A 401 5.87 -1.76 12.83
N ILE A 402 4.85 -0.90 12.74
CA ILE A 402 4.70 0.27 13.61
C ILE A 402 4.45 -0.14 15.07
N ASN A 403 3.58 -1.12 15.32
CA ASN A 403 3.35 -1.65 16.68
C ASN A 403 4.64 -2.20 17.31
N GLU A 404 5.41 -3.00 16.56
CA GLU A 404 6.72 -3.47 17.02
C GLU A 404 7.71 -2.32 17.22
N TYR A 405 7.71 -1.31 16.35
CA TYR A 405 8.59 -0.13 16.47
C TYR A 405 8.29 0.64 17.76
N LEU A 406 7.04 1.05 17.99
CA LEU A 406 6.60 1.75 19.19
C LEU A 406 6.92 0.94 20.46
N SER A 407 6.60 -0.37 20.47
CA SER A 407 6.90 -1.25 21.61
C SER A 407 8.41 -1.36 21.88
N SER A 408 9.24 -1.46 20.83
CA SER A 408 10.71 -1.52 20.97
C SER A 408 11.33 -0.22 21.50
N ARG A 409 10.64 0.91 21.31
CA ARG A 409 11.00 2.23 21.87
C ARG A 409 10.55 2.40 23.32
N GLY A 410 9.70 1.49 23.83
CA GLY A 410 9.10 1.57 25.15
C GLY A 410 7.87 2.49 25.21
N GLU A 411 7.29 2.84 24.07
CA GLU A 411 6.05 3.61 24.00
C GLU A 411 4.86 2.74 24.43
N ASP A 412 4.03 3.27 25.33
CA ASP A 412 2.75 2.65 25.73
C ASP A 412 1.66 3.02 24.71
N LYS A 413 1.93 2.70 23.43
CA LYS A 413 1.15 3.11 22.25
C LYS A 413 1.12 2.00 21.20
N THR A 414 -0.02 1.92 20.51
CA THR A 414 -0.22 1.13 19.30
C THR A 414 -0.39 2.03 18.08
N PHE A 415 -0.31 1.45 16.88
CA PHE A 415 -0.70 2.11 15.63
C PHE A 415 -2.09 2.78 15.75
N ASP A 416 -3.10 2.06 16.24
CA ASP A 416 -4.45 2.64 16.40
C ASP A 416 -4.47 3.85 17.35
N SER A 417 -3.60 3.86 18.38
CA SER A 417 -3.44 5.00 19.29
C SER A 417 -2.83 6.21 18.57
N VAL A 418 -1.79 5.98 17.77
CA VAL A 418 -1.13 7.02 16.96
C VAL A 418 -2.06 7.52 15.86
N PHE A 419 -2.84 6.63 15.23
CA PHE A 419 -3.84 6.97 14.23
C PHE A 419 -4.92 7.89 14.80
N LYS A 420 -5.48 7.56 15.97
CA LYS A 420 -6.40 8.44 16.71
C LYS A 420 -5.81 9.84 16.91
N GLU A 421 -4.59 9.92 17.45
CA GLU A 421 -3.91 11.20 17.72
C GLU A 421 -3.63 12.00 16.44
N TRP A 422 -3.24 11.32 15.35
CA TRP A 422 -3.06 11.90 14.02
C TRP A 422 -4.35 12.48 13.44
N THR A 423 -5.50 11.81 13.58
CA THR A 423 -6.79 12.37 13.11
C THR A 423 -7.18 13.65 13.84
N ILE A 424 -6.82 13.77 15.13
CA ILE A 424 -6.99 15.01 15.88
C ILE A 424 -6.00 16.08 15.40
N ALA A 425 -4.72 15.74 15.19
CA ALA A 425 -3.70 16.65 14.70
C ALA A 425 -4.01 17.23 13.30
N ASN A 426 -4.59 16.42 12.42
CA ASN A 426 -5.03 16.85 11.09
C ASN A 426 -6.10 17.96 11.13
N PHE A 427 -7.07 17.85 12.04
CA PHE A 427 -8.17 18.80 12.18
C PHE A 427 -7.84 19.98 13.10
N LEU A 428 -6.94 19.75 14.06
CA LEU A 428 -6.63 20.68 15.14
C LEU A 428 -5.11 20.75 15.41
N PRO A 429 -4.29 21.17 14.42
CA PRO A 429 -2.83 21.22 14.56
C PRO A 429 -2.37 22.22 15.64
N GLU A 430 -3.24 23.16 16.06
CA GLU A 430 -3.00 24.07 17.17
C GLU A 430 -3.23 23.49 18.57
N ALA A 431 -3.66 22.23 18.72
CA ALA A 431 -3.94 21.60 20.01
C ALA A 431 -2.70 21.36 20.88
N SER A 432 -1.54 21.11 20.27
CA SER A 432 -0.27 20.86 20.96
C SER A 432 0.86 21.71 20.35
N GLU A 433 1.90 21.98 21.15
CA GLU A 433 3.15 22.51 20.62
C GLU A 433 3.92 21.45 19.81
N GLU A 434 3.73 20.16 20.14
CA GLU A 434 4.35 19.03 19.44
C GLU A 434 3.87 18.94 17.98
N THR A 435 2.62 19.30 17.71
CA THR A 435 2.03 19.33 16.36
C THR A 435 2.28 20.64 15.61
N ALA A 436 3.09 21.57 16.14
CA ALA A 436 3.28 22.88 15.53
C ALA A 436 3.87 22.84 14.10
N PHE A 437 4.59 21.78 13.73
CA PHE A 437 5.13 21.57 12.38
C PHE A 437 4.03 21.44 11.31
N TYR A 438 2.83 20.96 11.65
CA TYR A 438 1.68 20.91 10.74
C TYR A 438 1.24 22.27 10.19
N ARG A 439 1.73 23.38 10.76
CA ARG A 439 1.49 24.73 10.22
C ARG A 439 2.20 24.97 8.90
N GLU A 440 3.26 24.22 8.59
CA GLU A 440 4.01 24.31 7.33
C GLU A 440 3.18 23.84 6.13
N VAL A 441 2.40 22.77 6.32
CA VAL A 441 1.52 22.19 5.28
C VAL A 441 0.16 22.89 5.17
N ASN A 442 -0.19 23.74 6.16
CA ASN A 442 -1.41 24.55 6.18
C ASN A 442 -2.70 23.73 5.86
N LEU A 443 -2.83 22.56 6.52
CA LEU A 443 -3.79 21.52 6.13
C LEU A 443 -5.25 21.98 6.14
N ASN A 444 -5.69 22.76 7.15
CA ASN A 444 -7.04 23.33 7.24
C ASN A 444 -8.17 22.35 6.86
N LEU A 445 -8.22 21.16 7.48
CA LEU A 445 -9.36 20.26 7.28
C LEU A 445 -10.67 20.97 7.66
N LYS A 446 -11.72 20.66 6.91
CA LYS A 446 -13.08 21.10 7.19
C LYS A 446 -13.89 19.92 7.68
N SER A 447 -14.90 20.22 8.49
CA SER A 447 -15.94 19.27 8.84
C SER A 447 -16.61 18.74 7.56
N THR A 448 -16.69 17.42 7.45
CA THR A 448 -17.27 16.68 6.32
C THR A 448 -18.79 16.74 6.34
N ASP A 449 -19.38 16.85 7.53
CA ASP A 449 -20.82 16.80 7.75
C ASP A 449 -21.23 17.78 8.86
N SER A 450 -22.54 18.00 9.00
CA SER A 450 -23.13 18.71 10.13
C SER A 450 -24.33 17.94 10.67
N PHE A 451 -24.52 17.95 11.99
CA PHE A 451 -25.56 17.19 12.67
C PHE A 451 -26.35 18.07 13.64
N ARG A 452 -27.69 17.95 13.62
CA ARG A 452 -28.59 18.77 14.44
C ARG A 452 -29.45 17.95 15.40
N GLN A 453 -29.90 18.61 16.46
CA GLN A 453 -30.88 18.06 17.38
C GLN A 453 -32.15 17.58 16.64
N GLY A 454 -32.51 16.31 16.84
CA GLY A 454 -33.66 15.66 16.21
C GLY A 454 -33.37 14.99 14.86
N GLU A 455 -32.16 15.12 14.31
CA GLU A 455 -31.75 14.41 13.10
C GLU A 455 -31.30 12.97 13.39
N VAL A 456 -31.39 12.14 12.36
CA VAL A 456 -30.79 10.81 12.28
C VAL A 456 -29.92 10.77 11.04
N LEU A 457 -28.60 10.63 11.21
CA LEU A 457 -27.67 10.44 10.09
C LEU A 457 -27.38 8.94 9.94
N LYS A 458 -27.48 8.44 8.72
CA LYS A 458 -26.95 7.14 8.32
C LYS A 458 -25.70 7.41 7.49
N LEU A 459 -24.57 6.90 7.94
CA LEU A 459 -23.26 7.24 7.39
C LEU A 459 -22.50 5.95 7.08
N HIS A 460 -21.58 6.06 6.13
CA HIS A 460 -20.62 5.02 5.79
C HIS A 460 -19.22 5.65 5.64
N GLN A 461 -18.15 4.88 5.83
CA GLN A 461 -16.79 5.35 5.55
C GLN A 461 -15.80 4.17 5.40
N PRO A 462 -14.70 4.34 4.66
CA PRO A 462 -13.61 3.35 4.60
C PRO A 462 -13.00 3.06 5.98
N GLN A 463 -12.41 1.88 6.17
CA GLN A 463 -11.59 1.61 7.37
C GLN A 463 -10.36 2.53 7.41
N TYR A 464 -9.88 2.85 8.62
CA TYR A 464 -8.75 3.76 8.83
C TYR A 464 -8.91 5.11 8.12
N SER A 465 -10.13 5.64 8.13
CA SER A 465 -10.49 7.01 7.76
C SER A 465 -11.10 7.75 8.95
N ALA A 466 -11.25 9.08 8.86
CA ALA A 466 -11.85 9.89 9.89
C ALA A 466 -12.90 10.87 9.34
N ARG A 467 -14.09 10.85 9.95
CA ARG A 467 -15.20 11.76 9.65
C ARG A 467 -15.28 12.87 10.70
N TYR A 468 -15.54 14.10 10.26
CA TYR A 468 -15.52 15.31 11.10
C TYR A 468 -16.88 16.00 11.04
N ILE A 469 -17.70 15.87 12.09
CA ILE A 469 -19.13 16.23 12.07
C ILE A 469 -19.41 17.40 13.01
N ASP A 470 -19.83 18.55 12.47
CA ASP A 470 -20.18 19.71 13.29
C ASP A 470 -21.54 19.55 13.99
N VAL A 471 -21.54 19.54 15.32
CA VAL A 471 -22.73 19.41 16.16
C VAL A 471 -23.36 20.79 16.38
N ASN A 472 -24.56 20.97 15.86
CA ASN A 472 -25.33 22.22 15.92
C ASN A 472 -26.60 22.00 16.74
N SER A 473 -26.79 22.76 17.82
CA SER A 473 -27.91 22.55 18.76
C SER A 473 -28.47 23.88 19.26
N GLU A 474 -29.81 23.97 19.35
CA GLU A 474 -30.48 25.05 20.09
C GLU A 474 -30.54 24.76 21.60
N SER A 475 -30.27 23.52 22.00
CA SER A 475 -30.19 23.08 23.40
C SER A 475 -28.73 23.02 23.87
N ASP A 476 -28.47 23.52 25.08
CA ASP A 476 -27.13 23.43 25.70
C ASP A 476 -26.66 21.98 25.97
N ASN A 477 -27.60 21.06 26.08
CA ASN A 477 -27.36 19.66 26.37
C ASN A 477 -28.03 18.78 25.29
N LEU A 478 -27.25 17.88 24.71
CA LEU A 478 -27.67 16.97 23.64
C LEU A 478 -27.23 15.55 23.98
N ARG A 479 -28.11 14.58 23.78
CA ARG A 479 -27.77 13.15 23.86
C ARG A 479 -27.53 12.61 22.47
N ILE A 480 -26.33 12.10 22.25
CA ILE A 480 -25.94 11.38 21.04
C ILE A 480 -26.03 9.88 21.30
N LYS A 481 -26.64 9.17 20.36
CA LYS A 481 -26.58 7.72 20.24
C LYS A 481 -25.83 7.37 18.96
N PHE A 482 -24.82 6.51 19.07
CA PHE A 482 -24.05 5.95 17.98
C PHE A 482 -24.31 4.44 17.89
N GLU A 483 -24.58 3.96 16.67
CA GLU A 483 -24.85 2.55 16.39
C GLU A 483 -24.12 2.11 15.12
N GLY A 484 -22.94 1.51 15.28
CA GLY A 484 -22.21 0.79 14.22
C GLY A 484 -22.45 -0.72 14.26
N THR A 485 -21.55 -1.46 13.62
CA THR A 485 -21.56 -2.93 13.53
C THR A 485 -20.38 -3.54 14.30
N GLU A 486 -20.59 -4.64 15.03
CA GLU A 486 -19.54 -5.37 15.79
C GLU A 486 -18.55 -6.14 14.90
N ARG A 487 -19.00 -6.57 13.71
CA ARG A 487 -18.20 -7.27 12.70
C ARG A 487 -18.51 -6.69 11.32
N ILE A 488 -17.54 -6.75 10.42
CA ILE A 488 -17.66 -6.31 9.03
C ILE A 488 -17.18 -7.41 8.08
N PRO A 489 -17.75 -7.55 6.87
CA PRO A 489 -17.28 -8.55 5.91
C PRO A 489 -15.81 -8.34 5.51
N ILE A 490 -15.13 -9.40 5.10
CA ILE A 490 -13.78 -9.31 4.51
C ILE A 490 -13.93 -8.99 3.01
N ILE A 491 -14.68 -9.82 2.29
CA ILE A 491 -15.06 -9.65 0.88
C ILE A 491 -16.56 -9.26 0.78
N PRO A 492 -17.03 -8.60 -0.31
CA PRO A 492 -18.40 -8.08 -0.41
C PRO A 492 -19.48 -9.16 -0.55
N LEU A 493 -19.12 -10.38 -0.92
CA LEU A 493 -20.05 -11.49 -1.15
C LEU A 493 -19.91 -12.55 -0.06
N MET A 494 -21.04 -12.99 0.50
CA MET A 494 -21.05 -14.17 1.37
C MET A 494 -20.77 -15.45 0.56
N PRO A 495 -20.12 -16.47 1.15
CA PRO A 495 -20.07 -17.82 0.59
C PRO A 495 -21.48 -18.31 0.25
N GLN A 496 -21.63 -19.00 -0.88
CA GLN A 496 -22.94 -19.50 -1.30
C GLN A 496 -23.26 -20.86 -0.64
N THR A 497 -22.25 -21.57 -0.15
CA THR A 497 -22.36 -22.83 0.58
C THR A 497 -21.56 -22.81 1.91
N GLY A 498 -21.80 -23.79 2.78
CA GLY A 498 -21.01 -24.06 4.01
C GLY A 498 -20.91 -22.98 5.09
N ASP A 499 -21.53 -21.82 4.87
CA ASP A 499 -21.35 -20.57 5.63
C ASP A 499 -19.88 -20.03 5.67
N HIS A 500 -18.93 -20.67 4.99
CA HIS A 500 -17.49 -20.36 5.02
C HIS A 500 -16.82 -20.56 3.66
N CYS A 501 -15.69 -19.90 3.45
CA CYS A 501 -14.80 -20.13 2.31
C CYS A 501 -13.33 -20.21 2.76
N TRP A 502 -12.45 -20.70 1.88
CA TRP A 502 -11.00 -20.55 2.03
C TRP A 502 -10.54 -19.26 1.34
N TRP A 503 -10.28 -18.22 2.14
CA TRP A 503 -9.76 -16.94 1.68
C TRP A 503 -8.23 -16.95 1.62
N SER A 504 -7.64 -16.38 0.57
CA SER A 504 -6.19 -16.39 0.30
C SER A 504 -5.34 -15.50 1.21
N ASN A 505 -5.99 -14.68 2.05
CA ASN A 505 -5.49 -13.41 2.56
C ASN A 505 -5.25 -12.35 1.46
N LEU A 506 -4.99 -11.12 1.92
CA LEU A 506 -4.53 -9.97 1.13
C LEU A 506 -3.14 -9.51 1.62
N GLY A 507 -2.37 -8.81 0.78
CA GLY A 507 -1.05 -8.28 1.12
C GLY A 507 -0.04 -8.28 -0.03
N ASN A 508 0.96 -7.39 0.07
CA ASN A 508 2.08 -7.31 -0.88
C ASN A 508 3.08 -8.46 -0.67
N SER A 509 3.69 -8.93 -1.76
CA SER A 509 4.75 -9.95 -1.80
C SER A 509 4.40 -11.22 -1.00
N ILE A 510 3.15 -11.68 -1.05
CA ILE A 510 2.70 -12.91 -0.37
C ILE A 510 2.70 -14.13 -1.30
N ASN A 511 2.73 -15.31 -0.68
CA ASN A 511 2.85 -16.61 -1.35
C ASN A 511 1.93 -17.64 -0.67
N SER A 512 0.64 -17.32 -0.55
CA SER A 512 -0.32 -18.18 0.16
C SER A 512 -0.61 -19.46 -0.63
N ALA A 513 -0.65 -20.61 0.05
CA ALA A 513 -0.96 -21.91 -0.55
C ALA A 513 -2.04 -22.66 0.24
N LEU A 514 -2.91 -23.37 -0.48
CA LEU A 514 -3.93 -24.25 0.08
C LEU A 514 -3.87 -25.62 -0.64
N THR A 515 -3.41 -26.65 0.07
CA THR A 515 -3.08 -27.96 -0.52
C THR A 515 -4.00 -29.07 0.01
N ARG A 516 -4.40 -30.02 -0.85
CA ARG A 516 -5.20 -31.20 -0.50
C ARG A 516 -4.69 -32.45 -1.22
N SER A 517 -4.71 -33.60 -0.55
CA SER A 517 -4.41 -34.89 -1.18
C SER A 517 -5.66 -35.46 -1.85
N ILE A 518 -5.52 -35.94 -3.09
CA ILE A 518 -6.59 -36.49 -3.93
C ILE A 518 -6.17 -37.89 -4.41
N ASP A 519 -7.06 -38.88 -4.26
CA ASP A 519 -6.81 -40.25 -4.70
C ASP A 519 -7.57 -40.57 -6.00
N LEU A 520 -6.88 -40.44 -7.13
CA LEU A 520 -7.39 -40.79 -8.46
C LEU A 520 -7.04 -42.24 -8.85
N SER A 521 -6.56 -43.09 -7.93
CA SER A 521 -5.99 -44.40 -8.26
C SER A 521 -6.98 -45.41 -8.85
N ASN A 522 -8.29 -45.17 -8.70
CA ASN A 522 -9.36 -46.07 -9.11
C ASN A 522 -10.19 -45.57 -10.31
N VAL A 523 -9.82 -44.44 -10.91
CA VAL A 523 -10.50 -43.84 -12.08
C VAL A 523 -9.60 -43.85 -13.33
N LEU A 524 -10.21 -43.69 -14.50
CA LEU A 524 -9.51 -43.67 -15.81
C LEU A 524 -9.46 -42.30 -16.47
N ASP A 525 -10.38 -41.44 -16.05
CA ASP A 525 -10.56 -40.03 -16.38
C ASP A 525 -11.08 -39.34 -15.11
N ALA A 526 -10.90 -38.02 -15.02
CA ALA A 526 -11.39 -37.22 -13.88
C ALA A 526 -11.52 -35.76 -14.31
N GLN A 527 -12.55 -35.08 -13.82
CA GLN A 527 -12.75 -33.64 -13.99
C GLN A 527 -12.89 -33.00 -12.61
N MET A 528 -12.29 -31.82 -12.44
CA MET A 528 -12.52 -30.99 -11.26
C MET A 528 -13.34 -29.77 -11.65
N GLU A 529 -14.39 -29.48 -10.89
CA GLU A 529 -15.11 -28.21 -10.93
C GLU A 529 -14.81 -27.44 -9.64
N ILE A 530 -14.55 -26.14 -9.75
CA ILE A 530 -14.34 -25.26 -8.61
C ILE A 530 -15.28 -24.06 -8.69
N LYS A 531 -15.56 -23.46 -7.54
CA LYS A 531 -16.31 -22.22 -7.43
C LYS A 531 -15.62 -21.23 -6.52
N PHE A 532 -15.38 -20.04 -7.03
CA PHE A 532 -14.54 -19.05 -6.37
C PHE A 532 -15.00 -17.62 -6.63
N TRP A 533 -14.53 -16.70 -5.79
CA TRP A 533 -14.59 -15.27 -6.00
C TRP A 533 -13.19 -14.68 -5.90
N GLN A 534 -12.93 -13.59 -6.60
CA GLN A 534 -11.66 -12.86 -6.51
C GLN A 534 -11.78 -11.36 -6.75
N ASP A 535 -10.85 -10.63 -6.14
CA ASP A 535 -10.42 -9.27 -6.46
C ASP A 535 -8.90 -9.19 -6.23
N ILE A 536 -8.11 -9.21 -7.30
CA ILE A 536 -6.63 -9.20 -7.26
C ILE A 536 -6.08 -8.33 -8.41
N GLU A 537 -4.84 -7.82 -8.33
CA GLU A 537 -4.36 -6.85 -9.31
C GLU A 537 -4.17 -7.47 -10.72
N GLU A 538 -4.89 -6.93 -11.71
CA GLU A 538 -4.98 -7.48 -13.07
C GLU A 538 -3.61 -7.47 -13.80
N HIS A 539 -3.14 -8.68 -14.11
CA HIS A 539 -1.84 -9.03 -14.70
C HIS A 539 -0.60 -8.89 -13.80
N TRP A 540 -0.76 -8.52 -12.53
CA TRP A 540 0.33 -8.41 -11.55
C TRP A 540 0.27 -9.55 -10.53
N ASP A 541 -0.92 -9.76 -9.96
CA ASP A 541 -1.25 -10.84 -9.03
C ASP A 541 -1.84 -12.04 -9.77
N TYR A 542 -1.52 -13.26 -9.29
CA TYR A 542 -2.06 -14.48 -9.89
C TYR A 542 -2.46 -15.54 -8.86
N ILE A 543 -3.58 -16.21 -9.13
CA ILE A 543 -3.97 -17.48 -8.51
C ILE A 543 -3.69 -18.61 -9.50
N TYR A 544 -2.89 -19.59 -9.09
CA TYR A 544 -2.66 -20.82 -9.84
C TYR A 544 -3.41 -21.99 -9.23
N VAL A 545 -3.92 -22.87 -10.09
CA VAL A 545 -4.41 -24.20 -9.72
C VAL A 545 -3.35 -25.20 -10.18
N GLU A 546 -2.81 -25.97 -9.25
CA GLU A 546 -1.59 -26.75 -9.46
C GLU A 546 -1.75 -28.18 -8.99
N ILE A 547 -1.05 -29.12 -9.63
CA ILE A 547 -1.11 -30.54 -9.30
C ILE A 547 0.30 -31.15 -9.24
N SER A 548 0.52 -32.04 -8.26
CA SER A 548 1.79 -32.76 -8.08
C SER A 548 1.56 -34.27 -7.99
N SER A 549 2.34 -35.02 -8.77
CA SER A 549 2.36 -36.49 -8.77
C SER A 549 3.59 -37.09 -8.07
N ASP A 550 4.47 -36.25 -7.50
CA ASP A 550 5.74 -36.66 -6.87
C ASP A 550 5.83 -36.27 -5.38
N GLY A 551 4.68 -36.03 -4.75
CA GLY A 551 4.58 -35.68 -3.33
C GLY A 551 4.89 -34.21 -3.02
N GLY A 552 4.73 -33.32 -3.99
CA GLY A 552 4.96 -31.87 -3.85
C GLY A 552 6.40 -31.43 -4.15
N SER A 553 7.22 -32.29 -4.78
CA SER A 553 8.59 -31.95 -5.17
C SER A 553 8.63 -31.11 -6.45
N SER A 554 7.67 -31.30 -7.34
CA SER A 554 7.38 -30.46 -8.50
C SER A 554 5.87 -30.36 -8.73
N TRP A 555 5.45 -29.30 -9.43
CA TRP A 555 4.05 -28.95 -9.65
C TRP A 555 3.81 -28.57 -11.11
N ASP A 556 2.77 -29.14 -11.71
CA ASP A 556 2.24 -28.72 -13.00
C ASP A 556 1.12 -27.70 -12.77
N ILE A 557 1.17 -26.55 -13.45
CA ILE A 557 0.09 -25.56 -13.46
C ILE A 557 -1.01 -26.05 -14.41
N LEU A 558 -2.23 -26.16 -13.92
CA LEU A 558 -3.40 -26.58 -14.68
C LEU A 558 -4.07 -25.38 -15.37
N SER A 559 -4.52 -25.58 -16.60
CA SER A 559 -5.32 -24.59 -17.34
C SER A 559 -6.82 -24.91 -17.22
N GLY A 560 -7.59 -23.91 -16.83
CA GLY A 560 -9.05 -23.91 -16.80
C GLY A 560 -9.64 -23.09 -17.95
N ASN A 561 -10.95 -22.97 -18.02
CA ASN A 561 -11.63 -22.14 -19.02
C ASN A 561 -11.54 -20.64 -18.73
N LEU A 562 -11.28 -20.25 -17.47
CA LEU A 562 -11.17 -18.85 -17.03
C LEU A 562 -9.73 -18.43 -16.71
N THR A 563 -8.75 -19.33 -16.79
CA THR A 563 -7.31 -19.00 -16.64
C THR A 563 -6.75 -18.30 -17.88
N THR A 564 -5.80 -17.38 -17.72
CA THR A 564 -5.09 -16.70 -18.81
C THR A 564 -3.57 -16.96 -18.77
N ASP A 565 -2.94 -17.01 -19.95
CA ASP A 565 -1.48 -17.05 -20.16
C ASP A 565 -0.88 -15.63 -20.38
N GLU A 566 -1.67 -14.57 -20.21
CA GLU A 566 -1.21 -13.20 -20.43
C GLU A 566 -0.15 -12.79 -19.39
N ASN A 567 0.97 -12.26 -19.88
CA ASN A 567 2.12 -11.91 -19.04
C ASN A 567 2.76 -10.56 -19.45
N PRO A 568 2.04 -9.42 -19.41
CA PRO A 568 2.53 -8.14 -19.91
C PRO A 568 3.75 -7.58 -19.14
N PHE A 569 3.97 -8.03 -17.89
CA PHE A 569 5.01 -7.52 -16.98
C PHE A 569 6.02 -8.59 -16.50
N GLY A 570 5.93 -9.83 -16.99
CA GLY A 570 6.90 -10.89 -16.67
C GLY A 570 6.69 -11.56 -15.30
N LEU A 571 5.51 -11.38 -14.70
CA LEU A 571 5.13 -11.81 -13.34
C LEU A 571 4.34 -13.14 -13.32
N SER A 572 3.76 -13.55 -14.44
CA SER A 572 3.08 -14.85 -14.56
C SER A 572 4.07 -16.02 -14.66
N PHE A 573 3.72 -17.15 -14.01
CA PHE A 573 4.41 -18.43 -14.12
C PHE A 573 3.72 -19.42 -15.08
N GLY A 574 2.50 -19.13 -15.56
CA GLY A 574 1.70 -20.01 -16.41
C GLY A 574 0.20 -19.62 -16.42
N PRO A 575 -0.70 -20.53 -16.84
CA PRO A 575 -2.14 -20.28 -16.81
C PRO A 575 -2.62 -19.98 -15.38
N GLY A 576 -3.14 -18.78 -15.14
CA GLY A 576 -3.63 -18.36 -13.83
C GLY A 576 -4.86 -17.46 -13.90
N TYR A 577 -5.52 -17.26 -12.78
CA TYR A 577 -6.54 -16.21 -12.63
C TYR A 577 -5.88 -14.90 -12.21
N THR A 578 -6.37 -13.78 -12.75
CA THR A 578 -5.95 -12.42 -12.41
C THR A 578 -7.12 -11.45 -12.60
N GLY A 579 -7.07 -10.26 -12.02
CA GLY A 579 -8.18 -9.30 -12.02
C GLY A 579 -9.33 -9.66 -11.07
N SER A 580 -10.48 -9.00 -11.21
CA SER A 580 -11.60 -9.09 -10.26
C SER A 580 -12.88 -9.71 -10.85
N SER A 581 -13.85 -10.01 -9.97
CA SER A 581 -15.11 -10.68 -10.31
C SER A 581 -16.31 -10.07 -9.57
N ASP A 582 -17.40 -9.79 -10.29
CA ASP A 582 -18.63 -9.20 -9.73
C ASP A 582 -19.51 -10.21 -8.95
N ASP A 583 -19.33 -11.51 -9.20
CA ASP A 583 -20.10 -12.62 -8.61
C ASP A 583 -19.20 -13.87 -8.53
N TRP A 584 -19.65 -14.91 -7.83
CA TRP A 584 -18.98 -16.20 -7.74
C TRP A 584 -18.89 -16.87 -9.12
N LEU A 585 -17.68 -17.18 -9.55
CA LEU A 585 -17.36 -17.84 -10.82
C LEU A 585 -17.26 -19.36 -10.62
N THR A 586 -17.45 -20.09 -11.72
CA THR A 586 -17.26 -21.55 -11.78
C THR A 586 -16.31 -21.87 -12.92
N ASP A 587 -15.31 -22.72 -12.67
CA ASP A 587 -14.37 -23.19 -13.69
C ASP A 587 -14.11 -24.70 -13.57
N GLN A 588 -13.59 -25.30 -14.64
CA GLN A 588 -13.39 -26.74 -14.80
C GLN A 588 -11.99 -27.06 -15.32
N PHE A 589 -11.41 -28.15 -14.78
CA PHE A 589 -10.06 -28.62 -15.06
C PHE A 589 -10.04 -30.12 -15.38
N ASP A 590 -9.34 -30.50 -16.45
CA ASP A 590 -9.13 -31.91 -16.82
C ASP A 590 -7.98 -32.52 -15.99
N LEU A 591 -8.31 -33.49 -15.15
CA LEU A 591 -7.34 -34.24 -14.33
C LEU A 591 -7.00 -35.61 -14.93
N SER A 592 -7.50 -35.95 -16.12
CA SER A 592 -7.39 -37.30 -16.71
C SER A 592 -5.93 -37.74 -16.96
N ALA A 593 -4.99 -36.80 -17.11
CA ALA A 593 -3.55 -37.10 -17.21
C ALA A 593 -2.97 -37.73 -15.92
N TYR A 594 -3.63 -37.53 -14.78
CA TYR A 594 -3.20 -37.98 -13.45
C TYR A 594 -4.05 -39.17 -12.93
N ALA A 595 -5.04 -39.63 -13.71
CA ALA A 595 -5.86 -40.78 -13.37
C ALA A 595 -5.01 -42.05 -13.17
N GLY A 596 -5.39 -42.87 -12.18
CA GLY A 596 -4.61 -44.02 -11.75
C GLY A 596 -3.48 -43.72 -10.76
N SER A 597 -3.38 -42.50 -10.23
CA SER A 597 -2.36 -42.09 -9.23
C SER A 597 -2.97 -41.39 -8.00
N GLN A 598 -2.14 -41.22 -6.95
CA GLN A 598 -2.43 -40.29 -5.86
C GLN A 598 -1.66 -38.99 -6.12
N VAL A 599 -2.32 -37.85 -5.93
CA VAL A 599 -1.78 -36.52 -6.23
C VAL A 599 -1.99 -35.56 -5.07
N LEU A 600 -1.23 -34.46 -5.07
CA LEU A 600 -1.57 -33.27 -4.32
C LEU A 600 -2.15 -32.23 -5.29
N LEU A 601 -3.26 -31.61 -4.91
CA LEU A 601 -3.84 -30.43 -5.55
C LEU A 601 -3.50 -29.20 -4.69
N ARG A 602 -3.13 -28.08 -5.31
CA ARG A 602 -2.82 -26.82 -4.62
C ARG A 602 -3.46 -25.62 -5.31
N PHE A 603 -4.05 -24.73 -4.53
CA PHE A 603 -4.38 -23.36 -4.92
C PHE A 603 -3.27 -22.47 -4.39
N HIS A 604 -2.73 -21.58 -5.22
CA HIS A 604 -1.51 -20.84 -4.93
C HIS A 604 -1.65 -19.38 -5.33
N TYR A 605 -1.67 -18.48 -4.35
CA TYR A 605 -1.75 -17.04 -4.54
C TYR A 605 -0.37 -16.41 -4.43
N VAL A 606 0.04 -15.71 -5.48
CA VAL A 606 1.31 -14.99 -5.53
C VAL A 606 1.01 -13.54 -5.91
N THR A 607 1.43 -12.60 -5.05
CA THR A 607 1.24 -11.17 -5.30
C THR A 607 2.50 -10.43 -5.72
N ASP A 608 2.30 -9.29 -6.36
CA ASP A 608 3.28 -8.25 -6.63
C ASP A 608 3.75 -7.52 -5.33
N SER A 609 4.75 -6.62 -5.39
CA SER A 609 5.27 -5.91 -4.20
C SER A 609 4.55 -4.58 -3.88
N ASN A 610 3.62 -4.15 -4.71
CA ASN A 610 3.16 -2.77 -4.81
C ASN A 610 1.66 -2.61 -4.54
N TYR A 611 0.79 -3.44 -5.10
CA TYR A 611 -0.63 -3.42 -4.77
C TYR A 611 -1.19 -4.83 -4.53
N TYR A 612 -2.39 -4.87 -3.97
CA TYR A 612 -3.19 -6.07 -3.81
C TYR A 612 -4.68 -5.69 -3.84
N GLY A 613 -5.51 -6.61 -4.32
CA GLY A 613 -6.96 -6.56 -4.09
C GLY A 613 -7.36 -7.32 -2.82
N GLU A 614 -8.65 -7.51 -2.62
CA GLU A 614 -9.20 -8.20 -1.45
C GLU A 614 -8.84 -9.70 -1.39
N GLY A 615 -8.27 -10.26 -2.46
CA GLY A 615 -7.76 -11.63 -2.54
C GLY A 615 -8.70 -12.57 -3.29
N PHE A 616 -8.63 -13.85 -2.97
CA PHE A 616 -9.37 -14.94 -3.60
C PHE A 616 -10.05 -15.80 -2.53
N CYS A 617 -11.27 -16.26 -2.80
CA CYS A 617 -12.06 -17.14 -1.94
C CYS A 617 -12.51 -18.39 -2.69
N LEU A 618 -12.17 -19.58 -2.20
CA LEU A 618 -12.71 -20.87 -2.67
C LEU A 618 -13.90 -21.31 -1.80
N ASP A 619 -15.07 -21.48 -2.41
CA ASP A 619 -16.34 -21.90 -1.77
C ASP A 619 -16.59 -23.40 -2.03
N GLU A 620 -16.69 -23.80 -3.31
CA GLU A 620 -16.97 -25.19 -3.70
C GLU A 620 -15.81 -25.83 -4.49
N LEU A 621 -15.64 -27.15 -4.30
CA LEU A 621 -14.81 -28.02 -5.14
C LEU A 621 -15.49 -29.39 -5.31
N ALA A 622 -15.61 -29.86 -6.55
CA ALA A 622 -16.15 -31.18 -6.88
C ALA A 622 -15.19 -31.97 -7.78
N ILE A 623 -15.00 -33.26 -7.49
CA ILE A 623 -14.41 -34.24 -8.40
C ILE A 623 -15.36 -35.45 -8.45
N PRO A 624 -16.36 -35.45 -9.37
CA PRO A 624 -17.45 -36.42 -9.35
C PRO A 624 -17.01 -37.87 -9.52
N GLU A 625 -15.94 -38.14 -10.26
CA GLU A 625 -15.48 -39.51 -10.55
C GLU A 625 -14.98 -40.27 -9.31
N ILE A 626 -14.68 -39.55 -8.21
CA ILE A 626 -14.26 -40.11 -6.91
C ILE A 626 -15.22 -39.80 -5.76
N ASP A 627 -16.45 -39.36 -6.07
CA ASP A 627 -17.47 -38.91 -5.09
C ASP A 627 -16.95 -37.81 -4.12
N LEU A 628 -15.99 -36.97 -4.54
CA LEU A 628 -15.47 -35.86 -3.74
C LEU A 628 -16.31 -34.59 -3.99
N TYR A 629 -16.84 -34.03 -2.91
CA TYR A 629 -17.46 -32.72 -2.89
C TYR A 629 -17.04 -31.97 -1.62
N TYR A 630 -16.75 -30.69 -1.76
CA TYR A 630 -16.38 -29.74 -0.72
C TYR A 630 -17.21 -28.47 -0.95
N ASP A 631 -17.78 -27.93 0.13
CA ASP A 631 -18.79 -26.87 0.09
C ASP A 631 -18.55 -25.79 1.16
N GLY A 632 -17.31 -25.63 1.61
CA GLY A 632 -16.96 -24.70 2.68
C GLY A 632 -17.19 -25.21 4.11
N SER A 633 -17.93 -26.30 4.33
CA SER A 633 -18.46 -26.65 5.67
C SER A 633 -17.45 -27.10 6.74
N ASP A 634 -16.21 -27.46 6.37
CA ASP A 634 -15.13 -27.75 7.33
C ASP A 634 -13.72 -27.49 6.76
N GLU A 635 -12.68 -27.65 7.58
CA GLU A 635 -11.27 -27.59 7.15
C GLU A 635 -10.67 -28.97 6.76
N THR A 636 -11.47 -30.03 6.75
CA THR A 636 -10.98 -31.42 6.78
C THR A 636 -10.25 -31.80 5.50
N GLY A 637 -8.98 -32.17 5.65
CA GLY A 637 -8.12 -32.67 4.56
C GLY A 637 -7.34 -31.59 3.82
N TRP A 638 -7.53 -30.32 4.19
CA TRP A 638 -6.73 -29.20 3.70
C TRP A 638 -5.46 -28.98 4.55
N ILE A 639 -4.42 -28.50 3.90
CA ILE A 639 -3.19 -27.97 4.52
C ILE A 639 -3.08 -26.53 4.04
N SER A 640 -3.22 -25.58 4.96
CA SER A 640 -3.12 -24.15 4.65
C SER A 640 -1.76 -23.58 5.06
N GLU A 641 -1.19 -22.78 4.15
CA GLU A 641 -0.05 -21.91 4.37
C GLU A 641 -0.46 -20.49 3.93
N GLY A 642 -1.03 -19.69 4.84
CA GLY A 642 -1.46 -18.29 4.58
C GLY A 642 -2.96 -18.12 4.28
N PHE A 643 -3.60 -19.13 3.68
CA PHE A 643 -5.06 -19.16 3.51
C PHE A 643 -5.78 -19.24 4.87
N LEU A 644 -6.96 -18.64 4.98
CA LEU A 644 -7.82 -18.65 6.16
C LEU A 644 -9.19 -19.23 5.81
N TRP A 645 -9.61 -20.27 6.52
CA TRP A 645 -11.00 -20.72 6.53
C TRP A 645 -11.82 -19.71 7.35
N THR A 646 -12.78 -19.05 6.73
CA THR A 646 -13.46 -17.88 7.30
C THR A 646 -14.96 -17.86 6.99
N ASP A 647 -15.76 -17.37 7.95
CA ASP A 647 -17.18 -17.04 7.78
C ASP A 647 -17.40 -15.70 7.05
N ASN A 648 -16.35 -15.20 6.40
CA ASN A 648 -16.25 -13.89 5.74
C ASN A 648 -16.40 -12.67 6.68
N PHE A 649 -16.16 -12.77 7.99
CA PHE A 649 -16.30 -11.60 8.88
C PHE A 649 -15.10 -11.39 9.82
N THR A 650 -14.66 -10.14 9.96
CA THR A 650 -13.62 -9.69 10.90
C THR A 650 -14.21 -8.72 11.95
N PRO A 651 -13.64 -8.59 13.16
CA PRO A 651 -14.06 -7.56 14.12
C PRO A 651 -14.01 -6.13 13.56
N GLN A 652 -14.93 -5.28 14.02
CA GLN A 652 -14.99 -3.85 13.68
C GLN A 652 -14.98 -3.02 14.97
N ASP A 653 -13.95 -2.20 15.12
CA ASP A 653 -13.84 -1.22 16.21
C ASP A 653 -14.08 0.21 15.69
N TYR A 654 -14.40 1.10 16.63
CA TYR A 654 -14.62 2.53 16.37
C TYR A 654 -13.99 3.39 17.46
N PHE A 655 -13.71 4.65 17.14
CA PHE A 655 -13.45 5.67 18.15
C PHE A 655 -14.21 6.94 17.86
N ILE A 656 -14.57 7.66 18.93
CA ILE A 656 -15.29 8.92 18.85
C ILE A 656 -14.63 9.93 19.79
N TYR A 657 -14.19 11.06 19.26
CA TYR A 657 -13.80 12.22 20.05
C TYR A 657 -14.84 13.33 19.94
N VAL A 658 -15.10 14.01 21.06
CA VAL A 658 -15.82 15.28 21.10
C VAL A 658 -14.80 16.40 21.27
N ILE A 659 -14.70 17.29 20.28
CA ILE A 659 -13.89 18.51 20.34
C ILE A 659 -14.84 19.69 20.57
N GLN A 660 -14.60 20.50 21.61
CA GLN A 660 -15.35 21.75 21.84
C GLN A 660 -14.39 22.93 21.95
N LYS A 661 -14.54 23.94 21.10
CA LYS A 661 -13.80 25.21 21.20
C LYS A 661 -14.66 26.25 21.93
N ASN A 662 -14.10 27.02 22.85
CA ASN A 662 -14.75 28.15 23.52
C ASN A 662 -13.74 29.29 23.77
N ASP A 663 -14.18 30.39 24.38
CA ASP A 663 -13.34 31.58 24.65
C ASP A 663 -12.16 31.31 25.62
N TYR A 664 -12.16 30.17 26.31
CA TYR A 664 -11.13 29.77 27.27
C TYR A 664 -10.16 28.70 26.74
N GLY A 665 -10.42 28.12 25.56
CA GLY A 665 -9.57 27.13 24.91
C GLY A 665 -10.35 26.04 24.18
N THR A 666 -9.67 24.92 23.91
CA THR A 666 -10.27 23.74 23.27
C THR A 666 -10.24 22.57 24.25
N SER A 667 -11.37 21.86 24.42
CA SER A 667 -11.43 20.56 25.07
C SER A 667 -11.52 19.45 24.02
N ILE A 668 -10.89 18.32 24.31
CA ILE A 668 -10.92 17.09 23.51
C ILE A 668 -11.27 15.97 24.50
N ARG A 669 -12.28 15.16 24.18
CA ARG A 669 -12.77 14.07 25.05
C ARG A 669 -13.08 12.82 24.22
N GLU A 670 -12.39 11.73 24.51
CA GLU A 670 -12.74 10.42 23.96
C GLU A 670 -14.08 9.93 24.54
N VAL A 671 -14.80 9.13 23.76
CA VAL A 671 -16.02 8.43 24.16
C VAL A 671 -15.74 6.94 24.05
N ASP A 672 -15.90 6.22 25.17
CA ASP A 672 -15.77 4.77 25.22
C ASP A 672 -16.90 4.11 24.41
N VAL A 673 -16.60 3.70 23.18
CA VAL A 673 -17.49 2.84 22.38
C VAL A 673 -17.42 1.42 22.95
N ASN A 674 -18.56 0.75 23.12
CA ASN A 674 -18.55 -0.63 23.61
C ASN A 674 -18.14 -1.62 22.51
N SER A 675 -17.77 -2.84 22.90
CA SER A 675 -17.31 -3.90 21.98
C SER A 675 -18.35 -4.35 20.94
N GLY A 676 -19.62 -3.95 21.07
CA GLY A 676 -20.66 -4.18 20.06
C GLY A 676 -20.80 -3.04 19.06
N GLY A 677 -19.90 -2.04 19.06
CA GLY A 677 -19.99 -0.88 18.17
C GLY A 677 -21.06 0.15 18.56
N HIS A 678 -21.51 0.17 19.82
CA HIS A 678 -22.59 1.07 20.27
C HIS A 678 -22.15 1.99 21.42
N VAL A 679 -22.69 3.21 21.47
CA VAL A 679 -22.60 4.08 22.66
C VAL A 679 -23.71 5.13 22.72
N GLU A 680 -24.18 5.45 23.94
CA GLU A 680 -24.96 6.65 24.22
C GLU A 680 -24.16 7.58 25.14
N PHE A 681 -24.03 8.85 24.76
CA PHE A 681 -23.31 9.86 25.54
C PHE A 681 -23.98 11.22 25.47
N ASP A 682 -23.76 12.02 26.52
CA ASP A 682 -24.23 13.41 26.58
C ASP A 682 -23.11 14.37 26.16
N ILE A 683 -23.47 15.45 25.47
CA ILE A 683 -22.65 16.64 25.23
C ILE A 683 -23.35 17.82 25.91
N SER A 684 -22.60 18.62 26.67
CA SER A 684 -23.07 19.77 27.45
C SER A 684 -22.26 21.02 27.15
N GLY A 685 -22.77 22.20 27.50
CA GLY A 685 -22.07 23.46 27.21
C GLY A 685 -22.07 23.84 25.73
N LEU A 686 -23.03 23.32 24.96
CA LEU A 686 -23.13 23.57 23.52
C LEU A 686 -23.45 25.03 23.18
N LEU A 687 -24.10 25.78 24.08
CA LEU A 687 -24.40 27.20 23.87
C LEU A 687 -23.23 28.13 24.27
N ASP A 688 -22.32 27.65 25.13
CA ASP A 688 -21.10 28.35 25.53
C ASP A 688 -19.89 28.01 24.61
N ALA A 689 -20.08 27.09 23.64
CA ALA A 689 -19.07 26.69 22.68
C ALA A 689 -19.12 27.54 21.40
N ASN A 690 -17.95 28.01 20.95
CA ASN A 690 -17.75 28.63 19.64
C ASN A 690 -17.79 27.61 18.48
N GLY A 691 -17.71 26.31 18.81
CA GLY A 691 -17.91 25.19 17.89
C GLY A 691 -17.78 23.85 18.62
N THR A 692 -18.55 22.84 18.20
CA THR A 692 -18.43 21.46 18.66
C THR A 692 -18.36 20.53 17.46
N THR A 693 -17.37 19.66 17.41
CA THR A 693 -17.17 18.70 16.31
C THR A 693 -16.98 17.29 16.88
N LEU A 694 -17.63 16.29 16.29
CA LEU A 694 -17.32 14.88 16.52
C LEU A 694 -16.26 14.43 15.51
N VAL A 695 -15.22 13.74 15.99
CA VAL A 695 -14.31 12.99 15.12
C VAL A 695 -14.64 11.52 15.28
N ILE A 696 -15.03 10.85 14.20
CA ILE A 696 -15.44 9.43 14.19
C ILE A 696 -14.52 8.66 13.25
N GLY A 697 -13.78 7.70 13.80
CA GLY A 697 -12.93 6.80 13.04
C GLY A 697 -13.36 5.34 13.17
N SER A 698 -12.96 4.55 12.18
CA SER A 698 -13.29 3.15 11.98
C SER A 698 -12.00 2.32 11.87
N LEU A 699 -11.94 1.20 12.58
CA LEU A 699 -10.75 0.38 12.72
C LEU A 699 -11.12 -1.09 12.41
N SER A 700 -10.61 -1.62 11.30
CA SER A 700 -10.61 -3.06 11.02
C SER A 700 -9.47 -3.37 10.05
N PRO A 701 -8.37 -4.01 10.49
CA PRO A 701 -7.17 -4.17 9.66
C PRO A 701 -7.30 -5.23 8.56
N ASN A 702 -8.30 -6.10 8.65
CA ASN A 702 -8.51 -7.23 7.74
C ASN A 702 -9.74 -7.04 6.84
N SER A 703 -10.19 -5.80 6.63
CA SER A 703 -11.35 -5.50 5.79
C SER A 703 -11.17 -4.16 5.07
N THR A 704 -11.27 -4.20 3.75
CA THR A 704 -11.38 -3.04 2.86
C THR A 704 -12.78 -2.43 2.88
N GLN A 705 -13.79 -3.17 3.36
CA GLN A 705 -15.20 -2.81 3.25
C GLN A 705 -15.52 -1.51 4.03
N GLU A 706 -16.38 -0.68 3.45
CA GLU A 706 -16.85 0.51 4.13
C GLU A 706 -17.78 0.15 5.30
N THR A 707 -17.43 0.63 6.49
CA THR A 707 -18.30 0.47 7.66
C THR A 707 -19.56 1.30 7.53
N GLN A 708 -20.67 0.87 8.14
CA GLN A 708 -21.91 1.63 8.20
C GLN A 708 -22.33 1.87 9.65
N TYR A 709 -22.80 3.08 9.96
CA TYR A 709 -23.29 3.43 11.29
C TYR A 709 -24.39 4.48 11.27
N VAL A 710 -25.12 4.57 12.38
CA VAL A 710 -26.20 5.53 12.60
C VAL A 710 -25.88 6.44 13.78
N LEU A 711 -26.08 7.74 13.58
CA LEU A 711 -26.08 8.74 14.63
C LEU A 711 -27.50 9.25 14.86
N THR A 712 -27.94 9.31 16.12
CA THR A 712 -29.20 9.95 16.52
C THR A 712 -28.95 11.02 17.58
N ALA A 713 -29.45 12.24 17.37
CA ALA A 713 -29.32 13.36 18.30
C ALA A 713 -30.68 13.66 18.95
N SER A 714 -30.75 13.61 20.28
CA SER A 714 -31.97 13.86 21.04
C SER A 714 -31.77 14.93 22.10
N GLY A 715 -32.80 15.76 22.32
CA GLY A 715 -32.81 16.70 23.45
C GLY A 715 -32.88 15.96 24.77
N LYS A 716 -32.19 16.47 25.79
CA LYS A 716 -32.16 15.90 27.14
C LYS A 716 -33.13 16.60 28.10
#